data_AF-A0A2N3W5L8-F1
#
_entry.id   AF-A0A2N3W5L8-F1
#
_cell.length_a   1.000
_cell.length_b   1.000
_cell.length_c   1.000
_cell.angle_alpha   90.00
_cell.angle_beta   90.00
_cell.angle_gamma   90.00
#
_symmetry.space_group_name_H-M   'P 1'
#
loop_
_entity.id
_entity.type
_entity.pdbx_description
1 polymer ?
#
loop_
_entity_poly.entity_id
_entity_poly.type
_entity_poly.pdbx_seq_one_letter_code
_entity_poly.pdbx_strand_id
1 'polypeptide(L)'
;MTQPEAPRAQLPPRSGRTMEEYIPQLARSRPQLVRLAECLSLAAGVERPLLRRARLRFLPRSSAGLEAELWFSPLVESASDHSLVLDPAAAAVLRRRLALRPRRFVQDVRDLMVQAHLGAQPVARWFEDLLWADLFPATSTPEYVEEQLRRVLRAVTATGAAGDEVGRWALHYVPRLPSGVRRYDDAWRIQVASSERLGLAPPQDHFPRPPGMTAAARALVQRDIPVGVVARSDGVVLSCPPLDGVRTVSAPGVRTARIEVASVLAPQSTPVRLELGERQSVRLPFTVVQRLSVDGEPVQGLAHAGVAYEVAIAAGAVVEHARYAVLLSDSSIVLHADDGTEFGRIPAAVNGAPRRSLTLSADGAAVAWIEGERVIECELLMGRQGLHERRSGEAAVLGVRFLAHRAGGLAQLSLWNDNQVLLTTPTGQRIWVSAESAIVRAWWLSDGGGHVALIDRAGELSMYGVEARRVFMARQVTAVAGSPDGSRLVWACADGRVEGWSADSGGTPMHYGTAPWQVTSLGMSAKGRRVAAVGGDYRLLFWNLGRGTAVGSERRLAFCADRVFALPDGEWAVSGTGGPVELTTDDGRQYVVTPDTEALSGPVDVPAWIRGEVIAEVRAGRAPVTFVDLAESMASIRAAGVTCLTVGPITPTVRGDVEGIPDEEIPDSLGDFGGFASLLMSAHHHGVRIVVDMDLRAVYAVGRILNSMRQWLDHDIDGLRLVGDRRLDADVLRDVRHLLDGYDDRVLIGTHTTGLPATADSDFGATGAFLACDVVVRALQGELITGMTEGALVKNALVNARLPLGTARPGAQWGHLLPDYLSASGRTTLALRVLLGLPGCPIVPLSLLQNQDPEVSRMLELRRDHLALSRGDCRELPLPRPNLHGVIRRHGDEIVLCVANAGTDREVIRVTPDDLNAPGDARLLDLFDGTVVPCADSAPATVAVEGGAVRWYRLLPIPRTFGPGE
;
A
#
# COMPACT_ATOMS: atom_id res chain seq x y z
N MET A 1 -22.84 -26.70 23.53
CA MET A 1 -23.71 -27.14 22.42
C MET A 1 -22.80 -27.53 21.27
N THR A 2 -22.74 -28.82 20.96
CA THR A 2 -21.91 -29.44 19.92
C THR A 2 -22.35 -28.99 18.52
N GLN A 3 -21.38 -28.87 17.60
CA GLN A 3 -21.58 -28.49 16.19
C GLN A 3 -22.68 -29.34 15.52
N PRO A 4 -23.49 -28.78 14.61
CA PRO A 4 -24.44 -29.57 13.84
C PRO A 4 -23.67 -30.44 12.82
N GLU A 5 -23.81 -31.75 12.95
CA GLU A 5 -23.35 -32.72 11.96
C GLU A 5 -23.98 -32.43 10.58
N ALA A 6 -23.20 -32.62 9.52
CA ALA A 6 -23.62 -32.41 8.14
C ALA A 6 -24.90 -33.20 7.82
N PRO A 7 -25.86 -32.60 7.07
CA PRO A 7 -27.10 -33.28 6.72
C PRO A 7 -26.79 -34.53 5.89
N ARG A 8 -27.13 -35.71 6.42
CA ARG A 8 -27.24 -36.93 5.61
C ARG A 8 -28.21 -36.63 4.48
N ALA A 9 -27.72 -36.66 3.24
CA ALA A 9 -28.51 -36.47 2.03
C ALA A 9 -29.73 -37.40 2.04
N GLN A 10 -30.90 -36.83 2.32
CA GLN A 10 -32.17 -37.53 2.19
C GLN A 10 -32.50 -37.62 0.70
N LEU A 11 -32.84 -38.83 0.25
CA LEU A 11 -33.22 -39.09 -1.13
C LEU A 11 -34.34 -38.11 -1.56
N PRO A 12 -34.24 -37.45 -2.73
CA PRO A 12 -35.36 -36.71 -3.27
C PRO A 12 -36.54 -37.67 -3.50
N PRO A 13 -37.80 -37.17 -3.56
CA PRO A 13 -38.92 -38.01 -3.97
C PRO A 13 -38.53 -38.71 -5.27
N ARG A 14 -38.56 -40.05 -5.29
CA ARG A 14 -38.11 -40.92 -6.40
C ARG A 14 -38.85 -40.70 -7.74
N SER A 15 -39.67 -39.66 -7.83
CA SER A 15 -40.37 -39.17 -9.02
C SER A 15 -40.39 -37.65 -8.89
N GLY A 16 -39.98 -36.89 -9.91
CA GLY A 16 -39.99 -35.41 -9.92
C GLY A 16 -41.38 -34.77 -9.83
N ARG A 17 -42.16 -35.14 -8.82
CA ARG A 17 -43.52 -34.71 -8.51
C ARG A 17 -43.47 -33.71 -7.37
N THR A 18 -44.37 -32.72 -7.38
CA THR A 18 -44.48 -31.71 -6.33
C THR A 18 -45.18 -32.28 -5.07
N MET A 19 -44.95 -31.68 -3.91
CA MET A 19 -45.64 -32.08 -2.66
C MET A 19 -47.17 -31.94 -2.75
N GLU A 20 -47.66 -31.06 -3.62
CA GLU A 20 -49.08 -30.85 -3.88
C GLU A 20 -49.73 -32.08 -4.55
N GLU A 21 -49.00 -32.81 -5.37
CA GLU A 21 -49.46 -34.05 -6.01
C GLU A 21 -49.24 -35.27 -5.10
N TYR A 22 -48.15 -35.28 -4.34
CA TYR A 22 -47.72 -36.41 -3.52
C TYR A 22 -48.62 -36.62 -2.30
N ILE A 23 -48.92 -35.56 -1.55
CA ILE A 23 -49.68 -35.67 -0.29
C ILE A 23 -51.10 -36.23 -0.47
N PRO A 24 -51.89 -35.82 -1.49
CA PRO A 24 -53.19 -36.44 -1.76
C PRO A 24 -53.13 -37.93 -2.12
N GLN A 25 -52.04 -38.38 -2.76
CA GLN A 25 -51.82 -39.81 -3.04
C GLN A 25 -51.46 -40.56 -1.75
N LEU A 26 -50.54 -40.00 -0.97
CA LEU A 26 -50.14 -40.55 0.33
C LEU A 26 -51.33 -40.61 1.30
N ALA A 27 -52.24 -39.65 1.26
CA ALA A 27 -53.45 -39.65 2.07
C ALA A 27 -54.42 -40.80 1.73
N ARG A 28 -54.38 -41.30 0.48
CA ARG A 28 -55.20 -42.45 0.05
C ARG A 28 -54.60 -43.78 0.50
N SER A 29 -53.28 -43.93 0.42
CA SER A 29 -52.59 -45.18 0.79
C SER A 29 -52.29 -45.26 2.29
N ARG A 30 -51.97 -44.14 2.93
CA ARG A 30 -51.55 -44.03 4.34
C ARG A 30 -52.25 -42.84 5.05
N PRO A 31 -53.57 -42.92 5.27
CA PRO A 31 -54.35 -41.81 5.82
C PRO A 31 -53.94 -41.40 7.25
N GLN A 32 -53.51 -42.36 8.09
CA GLN A 32 -53.10 -42.08 9.46
C GLN A 32 -51.78 -41.30 9.54
N LEU A 33 -50.84 -41.59 8.64
CA LEU A 33 -49.55 -40.89 8.54
C LEU A 33 -49.75 -39.42 8.18
N VAL A 34 -50.54 -39.16 7.13
CA VAL A 34 -50.87 -37.79 6.71
C VAL A 34 -51.65 -37.06 7.80
N ARG A 35 -52.58 -37.73 8.49
CA ARG A 35 -53.34 -37.11 9.60
C ARG A 35 -52.45 -36.76 10.80
N LEU A 36 -51.43 -37.57 11.11
CA LEU A 36 -50.45 -37.25 12.14
C LEU A 36 -49.60 -36.03 11.73
N ALA A 37 -49.12 -36.02 10.49
CA ALA A 37 -48.37 -34.88 9.93
C ALA A 37 -49.23 -33.60 9.86
N GLU A 38 -50.52 -33.69 9.52
CA GLU A 38 -51.49 -32.58 9.55
C GLU A 38 -51.53 -31.94 10.94
N CYS A 39 -51.61 -32.75 12.02
CA CYS A 39 -51.66 -32.26 13.40
C CYS A 39 -50.34 -31.60 13.86
N LEU A 40 -49.24 -31.90 13.20
CA LEU A 40 -47.91 -31.39 13.55
C LEU A 40 -47.44 -30.25 12.64
N SER A 41 -48.22 -29.93 11.59
CA SER A 41 -47.88 -28.95 10.54
C SER A 41 -47.76 -27.49 11.01
N LEU A 42 -48.16 -27.24 12.25
CA LEU A 42 -48.11 -25.94 12.92
C LEU A 42 -46.90 -25.78 13.85
N ALA A 43 -46.14 -26.86 14.14
CA ALA A 43 -44.99 -26.80 15.04
C ALA A 43 -43.73 -26.28 14.33
N ALA A 44 -42.92 -25.47 15.04
CA ALA A 44 -41.62 -25.02 14.55
C ALA A 44 -40.62 -26.19 14.43
N GLY A 45 -40.71 -27.14 15.36
CA GLY A 45 -40.00 -28.41 15.37
C GLY A 45 -40.81 -29.42 16.17
N VAL A 46 -40.69 -30.70 15.82
CA VAL A 46 -41.45 -31.77 16.46
C VAL A 46 -40.52 -32.66 17.26
N GLU A 47 -40.51 -32.47 18.56
CA GLU A 47 -39.79 -33.35 19.48
C GLU A 47 -40.51 -34.70 19.64
N ARG A 48 -39.77 -35.77 19.97
CA ARG A 48 -40.37 -37.09 20.23
C ARG A 48 -41.54 -37.08 21.22
N PRO A 49 -41.49 -36.33 22.35
CA PRO A 49 -42.63 -36.24 23.26
C PRO A 49 -43.87 -35.61 22.62
N LEU A 50 -43.70 -34.55 21.80
CA LEU A 50 -44.80 -33.91 21.08
C LEU A 50 -45.39 -34.86 20.02
N LEU A 51 -44.55 -35.53 19.23
CA LEU A 51 -44.97 -36.54 18.25
C LEU A 51 -45.82 -37.63 18.90
N ARG A 52 -45.33 -38.18 20.02
CA ARG A 52 -46.02 -39.22 20.77
C ARG A 52 -47.35 -38.73 21.34
N ARG A 53 -47.38 -37.54 21.95
CA ARG A 53 -48.63 -36.96 22.49
C ARG A 53 -49.65 -36.68 21.38
N ALA A 54 -49.21 -36.17 20.23
CA ALA A 54 -50.08 -35.94 19.08
C ALA A 54 -50.69 -37.25 18.56
N ARG A 55 -49.87 -38.31 18.41
CA ARG A 55 -50.35 -39.64 18.03
C ARG A 55 -51.38 -40.18 19.03
N LEU A 56 -51.06 -40.16 20.33
CA LEU A 56 -51.95 -40.68 21.37
C LEU A 56 -53.27 -39.89 21.46
N ARG A 57 -53.23 -38.56 21.28
CA ARG A 57 -54.41 -37.70 21.38
C ARG A 57 -55.32 -37.77 20.16
N PHE A 58 -54.76 -37.74 18.94
CA PHE A 58 -55.55 -37.64 17.71
C PHE A 58 -55.71 -38.95 16.95
N LEU A 59 -54.85 -39.94 17.22
CA LEU A 59 -54.81 -41.24 16.56
C LEU A 59 -54.59 -42.37 17.59
N PRO A 60 -55.41 -42.50 18.65
CA PRO A 60 -55.16 -43.42 19.77
C PRO A 60 -55.09 -44.89 19.36
N ARG A 61 -55.73 -45.26 18.24
CA ARG A 61 -55.74 -46.64 17.70
C ARG A 61 -54.57 -46.95 16.75
N SER A 62 -53.66 -46.00 16.53
CA SER A 62 -52.48 -46.20 15.68
C SER A 62 -51.32 -46.85 16.44
N SER A 63 -50.48 -47.60 15.72
CA SER A 63 -49.30 -48.23 16.31
C SER A 63 -48.19 -47.22 16.62
N ALA A 64 -47.28 -47.56 17.54
CA ALA A 64 -46.08 -46.75 17.79
C ALA A 64 -45.16 -46.66 16.56
N GLY A 65 -45.24 -47.64 15.65
CA GLY A 65 -44.52 -47.64 14.37
C GLY A 65 -44.87 -46.45 13.48
N LEU A 66 -46.06 -45.84 13.66
CA LEU A 66 -46.45 -44.62 12.93
C LEU A 66 -45.55 -43.42 13.26
N GLU A 67 -44.98 -43.36 14.48
CA GLU A 67 -44.01 -42.33 14.87
C GLU A 67 -42.75 -42.44 14.00
N ALA A 68 -42.22 -43.66 13.85
CA ALA A 68 -41.05 -43.95 13.03
C ALA A 68 -41.35 -43.77 11.53
N GLU A 69 -42.54 -44.17 11.07
CA GLU A 69 -42.95 -43.99 9.69
C GLU A 69 -42.99 -42.51 9.29
N LEU A 70 -43.45 -41.62 10.19
CA LEU A 70 -43.36 -40.18 9.95
C LEU A 70 -41.92 -39.68 9.98
N TRP A 71 -41.13 -40.11 10.97
CA TRP A 71 -39.73 -39.72 11.17
C TRP A 71 -38.87 -39.93 9.92
N PHE A 72 -39.13 -41.00 9.17
CA PHE A 72 -38.39 -41.36 7.96
C PHE A 72 -39.19 -41.11 6.67
N SER A 73 -40.30 -40.36 6.74
CA SER A 73 -41.12 -40.06 5.56
C SER A 73 -40.53 -38.92 4.72
N PRO A 74 -40.86 -38.84 3.41
CA PRO A 74 -40.50 -37.69 2.57
C PRO A 74 -41.19 -36.38 2.96
N LEU A 75 -42.06 -36.38 3.99
CA LEU A 75 -42.69 -35.17 4.53
C LEU A 75 -41.76 -34.44 5.51
N VAL A 76 -40.65 -35.05 5.88
CA VAL A 76 -39.65 -34.53 6.80
C VAL A 76 -38.45 -34.04 5.98
N GLU A 77 -38.02 -32.81 6.25
CA GLU A 77 -36.81 -32.23 5.64
C GLU A 77 -35.56 -32.66 6.41
N SER A 78 -35.63 -32.62 7.73
CA SER A 78 -34.52 -32.99 8.61
C SER A 78 -35.05 -33.65 9.87
N ALA A 79 -34.31 -34.64 10.35
CA ALA A 79 -34.57 -35.29 11.61
C ALA A 79 -33.25 -35.56 12.34
N SER A 80 -33.17 -35.12 13.59
CA SER A 80 -32.10 -35.45 14.52
C SER A 80 -32.49 -36.70 15.33
N ASP A 81 -31.77 -36.99 16.41
CA ASP A 81 -32.20 -38.03 17.36
C ASP A 81 -33.38 -37.58 18.23
N HIS A 82 -33.59 -36.27 18.39
CA HIS A 82 -34.52 -35.72 19.37
C HIS A 82 -35.72 -34.97 18.77
N SER A 83 -35.56 -34.42 17.57
CA SER A 83 -36.58 -33.63 16.89
C SER A 83 -36.56 -33.82 15.38
N LEU A 84 -37.71 -33.59 14.74
CA LEU A 84 -37.84 -33.50 13.28
C LEU A 84 -38.43 -32.15 12.84
N VAL A 85 -38.13 -31.75 11.61
CA VAL A 85 -38.69 -30.57 10.95
C VAL A 85 -39.36 -31.02 9.65
N LEU A 86 -40.62 -30.64 9.46
CA LEU A 86 -41.37 -30.96 8.24
C LEU A 86 -40.85 -30.16 7.05
N ASP A 87 -40.87 -30.78 5.87
CA ASP A 87 -40.56 -30.11 4.62
C ASP A 87 -41.48 -28.89 4.41
N PRO A 88 -40.96 -27.71 4.04
CA PRO A 88 -41.75 -26.49 3.96
C PRO A 88 -42.92 -26.58 2.97
N ALA A 89 -42.72 -27.25 1.83
CA ALA A 89 -43.76 -27.43 0.83
C ALA A 89 -44.82 -28.44 1.32
N ALA A 90 -44.39 -29.51 1.97
CA ALA A 90 -45.28 -30.47 2.61
C ALA A 90 -46.10 -29.83 3.73
N ALA A 91 -45.46 -29.08 4.63
CA ALA A 91 -46.09 -28.40 5.75
C ALA A 91 -47.15 -27.38 5.26
N ALA A 92 -46.88 -26.66 4.17
CA ALA A 92 -47.86 -25.74 3.57
C ALA A 92 -49.13 -26.47 3.10
N VAL A 93 -48.98 -27.60 2.40
CA VAL A 93 -50.13 -28.43 1.95
C VAL A 93 -50.89 -29.00 3.15
N LEU A 94 -50.17 -29.50 4.16
CA LEU A 94 -50.75 -30.07 5.38
C LEU A 94 -51.53 -29.03 6.20
N ARG A 95 -51.02 -27.80 6.30
CA ARG A 95 -51.72 -26.68 6.96
C ARG A 95 -53.02 -26.32 6.23
N ARG A 96 -53.01 -26.25 4.89
CA ARG A 96 -54.25 -26.03 4.12
C ARG A 96 -55.29 -27.13 4.38
N ARG A 97 -54.85 -28.38 4.51
CA ARG A 97 -55.73 -29.50 4.86
C ARG A 97 -56.23 -29.41 6.31
N LEU A 98 -55.39 -28.96 7.24
CA LEU A 98 -55.78 -28.70 8.63
C LEU A 98 -56.83 -27.58 8.72
N ALA A 99 -56.71 -26.50 7.93
CA ALA A 99 -57.67 -25.40 7.87
C ALA A 99 -59.08 -25.84 7.49
N LEU A 100 -59.22 -26.91 6.71
CA LEU A 100 -60.50 -27.49 6.30
C LEU A 100 -61.17 -28.35 7.39
N ARG A 101 -60.50 -28.58 8.54
CA ARG A 101 -61.06 -29.36 9.65
C ARG A 101 -62.00 -28.51 10.51
N PRO A 102 -62.90 -29.14 11.29
CA PRO A 102 -63.75 -28.41 12.23
C PRO A 102 -62.92 -27.55 13.19
N ARG A 103 -63.34 -26.31 13.43
CA ARG A 103 -62.59 -25.33 14.24
C ARG A 103 -62.19 -25.85 15.64
N ARG A 104 -63.05 -26.65 16.28
CA ARG A 104 -62.75 -27.29 17.58
C ARG A 104 -61.53 -28.21 17.49
N PHE A 105 -61.43 -29.01 16.42
CA PHE A 105 -60.29 -29.91 16.21
C PHE A 105 -58.99 -29.13 15.99
N VAL A 106 -59.04 -28.06 15.21
CA VAL A 106 -57.84 -27.22 14.96
C VAL A 106 -57.40 -26.50 16.24
N GLN A 107 -58.35 -26.08 17.09
CA GLN A 107 -58.06 -25.53 18.42
C GLN A 107 -57.42 -26.58 19.34
N ASP A 108 -57.92 -27.82 19.38
CA ASP A 108 -57.32 -28.91 20.15
C ASP A 108 -55.85 -29.18 19.75
N VAL A 109 -55.55 -29.07 18.45
CA VAL A 109 -54.19 -29.17 17.91
C VAL A 109 -53.32 -28.02 18.45
N ARG A 110 -53.81 -26.78 18.41
CA ARG A 110 -53.10 -25.62 18.96
C ARG A 110 -52.82 -25.77 20.46
N ASP A 111 -53.84 -26.17 21.23
CA ASP A 111 -53.72 -26.30 22.68
C ASP A 111 -52.67 -27.36 23.05
N LEU A 112 -52.62 -28.47 22.30
CA LEU A 112 -51.56 -29.47 22.48
C LEU A 112 -50.17 -28.89 22.21
N MET A 113 -49.99 -28.12 21.14
CA MET A 113 -48.71 -27.51 20.82
C MET A 113 -48.27 -26.49 21.87
N VAL A 114 -49.18 -25.58 22.24
CA VAL A 114 -48.91 -24.55 23.26
C VAL A 114 -48.46 -25.22 24.56
N GLN A 115 -49.15 -26.28 24.99
CA GLN A 115 -48.76 -27.06 26.18
C GLN A 115 -47.40 -27.74 26.03
N ALA A 116 -47.09 -28.29 24.86
CA ALA A 116 -45.81 -28.97 24.62
C ALA A 116 -44.63 -28.00 24.59
N HIS A 117 -44.81 -26.79 24.06
CA HIS A 117 -43.76 -25.79 23.91
C HIS A 117 -43.78 -24.69 24.98
N LEU A 118 -44.47 -24.90 26.11
CA LEU A 118 -44.45 -23.97 27.25
C LEU A 118 -43.03 -23.65 27.73
N GLY A 119 -42.11 -24.64 27.68
CA GLY A 119 -40.70 -24.49 28.04
C GLY A 119 -39.75 -24.22 26.86
N ALA A 120 -40.25 -24.15 25.63
CA ALA A 120 -39.43 -23.89 24.45
C ALA A 120 -38.98 -22.42 24.39
N GLN A 121 -37.96 -22.12 23.57
CA GLN A 121 -37.53 -20.75 23.36
C GLN A 121 -38.69 -19.87 22.87
N PRO A 122 -38.84 -18.62 23.36
CA PRO A 122 -39.95 -17.74 22.99
C PRO A 122 -40.13 -17.57 21.47
N VAL A 123 -39.04 -17.58 20.72
CA VAL A 123 -39.02 -17.38 19.28
C VAL A 123 -39.70 -18.51 18.51
N ALA A 124 -39.53 -19.76 18.97
CA ALA A 124 -40.26 -20.90 18.41
C ALA A 124 -41.77 -20.77 18.62
N ARG A 125 -42.21 -20.26 19.77
CA ARG A 125 -43.65 -20.02 20.02
C ARG A 125 -44.21 -18.87 19.16
N TRP A 126 -43.46 -17.77 19.01
CA TRP A 126 -43.88 -16.66 18.15
C TRP A 126 -44.04 -17.10 16.69
N PHE A 127 -43.17 -18.00 16.21
CA PHE A 127 -43.33 -18.64 14.91
C PHE A 127 -44.64 -19.41 14.77
N GLU A 128 -44.94 -20.24 15.77
CA GLU A 128 -46.16 -21.06 15.79
C GLU A 128 -47.42 -20.19 15.86
N ASP A 129 -47.37 -19.07 16.59
CA ASP A 129 -48.43 -18.08 16.62
C ASP A 129 -48.63 -17.38 15.26
N LEU A 130 -47.55 -17.13 14.51
CA LEU A 130 -47.62 -16.59 13.14
C LEU A 130 -48.20 -17.63 12.16
N LEU A 131 -47.83 -18.91 12.28
CA LEU A 131 -48.42 -19.99 11.49
C LEU A 131 -49.91 -20.16 11.81
N TRP A 132 -50.29 -20.03 13.07
CA TRP A 132 -51.67 -20.04 13.49
C TRP A 132 -52.47 -18.86 12.92
N ALA A 133 -51.90 -17.66 12.97
CA ALA A 133 -52.58 -16.45 12.50
C ALA A 133 -52.96 -16.54 11.02
N ASP A 134 -52.11 -17.16 10.20
CA ASP A 134 -52.32 -17.37 8.76
C ASP A 134 -53.41 -18.40 8.44
N LEU A 135 -53.64 -19.42 9.30
CA LEU A 135 -54.69 -20.42 9.09
C LEU A 135 -56.10 -19.83 9.14
N PHE A 136 -56.30 -18.77 9.93
CA PHE A 136 -57.61 -18.14 10.15
C PHE A 136 -57.54 -16.61 9.98
N PRO A 137 -57.31 -16.12 8.76
CA PRO A 137 -57.09 -14.70 8.50
C PRO A 137 -58.33 -13.84 8.84
N ALA A 138 -59.53 -14.42 8.83
CA ALA A 138 -60.77 -13.73 9.22
C ALA A 138 -60.87 -13.40 10.72
N THR A 139 -60.06 -14.06 11.58
CA THR A 139 -60.06 -13.85 13.03
C THR A 139 -58.76 -13.28 13.56
N SER A 140 -57.73 -13.22 12.72
CA SER A 140 -56.42 -12.65 13.05
C SER A 140 -56.37 -11.22 12.53
N THR A 141 -56.28 -10.23 13.41
CA THR A 141 -56.14 -8.84 12.96
C THR A 141 -54.71 -8.60 12.47
N PRO A 142 -54.50 -7.74 11.45
CA PRO A 142 -53.16 -7.38 10.98
C PRO A 142 -52.22 -6.92 12.11
N GLU A 143 -52.76 -6.21 13.10
CA GLU A 143 -52.01 -5.71 14.26
C GLU A 143 -51.44 -6.84 15.12
N TYR A 144 -52.13 -7.98 15.22
CA TYR A 144 -51.63 -9.15 15.94
C TYR A 144 -50.39 -9.75 15.25
N VAL A 145 -50.43 -9.89 13.92
CA VAL A 145 -49.32 -10.42 13.13
C VAL A 145 -48.11 -9.49 13.23
N GLU A 146 -48.34 -8.19 13.08
CA GLU A 146 -47.29 -7.17 13.24
C GLU A 146 -46.67 -7.19 14.64
N GLU A 147 -47.47 -7.32 15.70
CA GLU A 147 -46.94 -7.36 17.06
C GLU A 147 -46.07 -8.61 17.31
N GLN A 148 -46.43 -9.78 16.76
CA GLN A 148 -45.57 -10.96 16.85
C GLN A 148 -44.27 -10.80 16.07
N LEU A 149 -44.32 -10.25 14.85
CA LEU A 149 -43.10 -9.95 14.07
C LEU A 149 -42.21 -8.93 14.81
N ARG A 150 -42.81 -7.89 15.39
CA ARG A 150 -42.08 -6.88 16.18
C ARG A 150 -41.39 -7.45 17.41
N ARG A 151 -41.95 -8.50 18.03
CA ARG A 151 -41.28 -9.23 19.13
C ARG A 151 -40.05 -10.00 18.65
N VAL A 152 -40.16 -10.71 17.52
CA VAL A 152 -39.01 -11.38 16.89
C VAL A 152 -37.94 -10.36 16.50
N LEU A 153 -38.33 -9.24 15.89
CA LEU A 153 -37.41 -8.18 15.50
C LEU A 153 -36.66 -7.61 16.71
N ARG A 154 -37.36 -7.31 17.81
CA ARG A 154 -36.73 -6.86 19.08
C ARG A 154 -35.71 -7.88 19.62
N ALA A 155 -35.96 -9.18 19.45
CA ALA A 155 -35.05 -10.22 19.89
C ALA A 155 -33.81 -10.32 18.96
N VAL A 156 -33.97 -10.12 17.65
CA VAL A 156 -32.86 -10.08 16.68
C VAL A 156 -31.96 -8.85 16.91
N THR A 157 -32.55 -7.71 17.28
CA THR A 157 -31.80 -6.47 17.52
C THR A 157 -31.13 -6.40 18.90
N ALA A 158 -31.40 -7.36 19.79
CA ALA A 158 -30.75 -7.44 21.10
C ALA A 158 -29.23 -7.59 20.98
N THR A 159 -28.45 -7.01 21.90
CA THR A 159 -26.98 -7.01 21.83
C THR A 159 -26.37 -8.36 22.25
N GLY A 160 -25.22 -8.73 21.69
CA GLY A 160 -24.44 -9.92 22.11
C GLY A 160 -24.93 -11.28 21.57
N ALA A 161 -24.48 -12.38 22.18
CA ALA A 161 -24.67 -13.74 21.67
C ALA A 161 -26.15 -14.17 21.55
N ALA A 162 -27.05 -13.62 22.38
CA ALA A 162 -28.47 -13.93 22.33
C ALA A 162 -29.11 -13.49 21.01
N GLY A 163 -28.77 -12.30 20.50
CA GLY A 163 -29.26 -11.83 19.20
C GLY A 163 -28.70 -12.65 18.03
N ASP A 164 -27.46 -13.17 18.14
CA ASP A 164 -26.86 -14.03 17.11
C ASP A 164 -27.60 -15.38 17.01
N GLU A 165 -28.01 -15.93 18.16
CA GLU A 165 -28.79 -17.17 18.22
C GLU A 165 -30.17 -16.99 17.60
N VAL A 166 -30.87 -15.91 17.97
CA VAL A 166 -32.17 -15.58 17.39
C VAL A 166 -32.05 -15.27 15.90
N GLY A 167 -30.97 -14.59 15.46
CA GLY A 167 -30.72 -14.32 14.05
C GLY A 167 -30.51 -15.60 13.23
N ARG A 168 -29.74 -16.57 13.75
CA ARG A 168 -29.56 -17.88 13.10
C ARG A 168 -30.88 -18.63 12.98
N TRP A 169 -31.68 -18.59 14.05
CA TRP A 169 -33.03 -19.14 14.02
C TRP A 169 -33.89 -18.43 12.96
N ALA A 170 -33.87 -17.11 12.91
CA ALA A 170 -34.74 -16.33 12.03
C ALA A 170 -34.45 -16.56 10.54
N LEU A 171 -33.16 -16.65 10.17
CA LEU A 171 -32.77 -16.99 8.79
C LEU A 171 -33.25 -18.38 8.37
N HIS A 172 -33.36 -19.31 9.31
CA HIS A 172 -33.91 -20.63 9.02
C HIS A 172 -35.45 -20.58 8.94
N TYR A 173 -36.13 -20.02 9.94
CA TYR A 173 -37.57 -20.19 10.07
C TYR A 173 -38.43 -19.14 9.35
N VAL A 174 -38.01 -17.87 9.28
CA VAL A 174 -38.82 -16.81 8.63
C VAL A 174 -39.09 -17.09 7.14
N PRO A 175 -38.14 -17.59 6.32
CA PRO A 175 -38.44 -18.00 4.94
C PRO A 175 -39.50 -19.10 4.83
N ARG A 176 -39.73 -19.88 5.89
CA ARG A 176 -40.72 -20.98 5.96
C ARG A 176 -42.13 -20.48 6.35
N LEU A 177 -42.27 -19.22 6.74
CA LEU A 177 -43.58 -18.62 7.01
C LEU A 177 -44.43 -18.53 5.73
N PRO A 178 -45.76 -18.63 5.83
CA PRO A 178 -46.68 -18.40 4.71
C PRO A 178 -46.49 -17.03 4.05
N SER A 179 -46.78 -16.94 2.75
CA SER A 179 -46.69 -15.69 1.99
C SER A 179 -47.56 -14.57 2.58
N GLY A 180 -48.70 -14.90 3.20
CA GLY A 180 -49.58 -13.96 3.91
C GLY A 180 -48.92 -13.24 5.07
N VAL A 181 -47.89 -13.84 5.68
CA VAL A 181 -47.08 -13.26 6.76
C VAL A 181 -45.79 -12.66 6.22
N ARG A 182 -45.13 -13.30 5.24
CA ARG A 182 -43.87 -12.78 4.65
C ARG A 182 -44.04 -11.46 3.91
N ARG A 183 -45.25 -11.13 3.46
CA ARG A 183 -45.55 -9.83 2.83
C ARG A 183 -45.40 -8.64 3.79
N TYR A 184 -45.46 -8.84 5.11
CA TYR A 184 -45.28 -7.75 6.08
C TYR A 184 -43.81 -7.29 6.11
N ASP A 185 -43.61 -5.99 6.29
CA ASP A 185 -42.28 -5.37 6.23
C ASP A 185 -41.35 -5.83 7.36
N ASP A 186 -41.90 -6.08 8.55
CA ASP A 186 -41.10 -6.57 9.68
C ASP A 186 -40.55 -7.98 9.44
N ALA A 187 -41.22 -8.82 8.64
CA ALA A 187 -40.68 -10.13 8.26
C ALA A 187 -39.42 -9.98 7.40
N TRP A 188 -39.40 -9.01 6.49
CA TRP A 188 -38.22 -8.66 5.69
C TRP A 188 -37.11 -8.04 6.54
N ARG A 189 -37.45 -7.10 7.43
CA ARG A 189 -36.50 -6.47 8.36
C ARG A 189 -35.79 -7.50 9.23
N ILE A 190 -36.53 -8.48 9.76
CA ILE A 190 -35.95 -9.58 10.56
C ILE A 190 -34.91 -10.34 9.75
N GLN A 191 -35.20 -10.70 8.50
CA GLN A 191 -34.27 -11.44 7.67
C GLN A 191 -33.01 -10.64 7.34
N VAL A 192 -33.17 -9.37 6.92
CA VAL A 192 -32.03 -8.49 6.60
C VAL A 192 -31.17 -8.23 7.84
N ALA A 193 -31.78 -7.89 8.98
CA ALA A 193 -31.06 -7.67 10.24
C ALA A 193 -30.33 -8.93 10.71
N SER A 194 -30.93 -10.11 10.53
CA SER A 194 -30.30 -11.39 10.89
C SER A 194 -29.12 -11.73 9.98
N SER A 195 -29.25 -11.49 8.67
CA SER A 195 -28.14 -11.64 7.71
C SER A 195 -26.98 -10.70 8.03
N GLU A 196 -27.27 -9.41 8.24
CA GLU A 196 -26.26 -8.39 8.54
C GLU A 196 -25.47 -8.75 9.80
N ARG A 197 -26.18 -9.18 10.84
CA ARG A 197 -25.58 -9.56 12.12
C ARG A 197 -24.65 -10.77 12.01
N LEU A 198 -24.98 -11.71 11.13
CA LEU A 198 -24.21 -12.93 10.91
C LEU A 198 -23.14 -12.75 9.82
N GLY A 199 -23.01 -11.56 9.21
CA GLY A 199 -22.07 -11.30 8.12
C GLY A 199 -22.46 -12.03 6.83
N LEU A 200 -23.74 -12.26 6.59
CA LEU A 200 -24.27 -12.95 5.41
C LEU A 200 -24.90 -11.94 4.44
N ALA A 201 -24.92 -12.31 3.15
CA ALA A 201 -25.65 -11.55 2.14
C ALA A 201 -27.15 -11.43 2.50
N PRO A 202 -27.80 -10.30 2.16
CA PRO A 202 -29.24 -10.17 2.34
C PRO A 202 -29.95 -11.25 1.50
N PRO A 203 -31.05 -11.84 2.01
CA PRO A 203 -31.79 -12.84 1.26
C PRO A 203 -32.47 -12.22 0.04
N GLN A 204 -32.89 -13.06 -0.91
CA GLN A 204 -33.71 -12.59 -2.03
C GLN A 204 -35.16 -12.44 -1.55
N ASP A 205 -35.79 -11.28 -1.79
CA ASP A 205 -37.23 -11.12 -1.60
C ASP A 205 -37.96 -11.24 -2.93
N HIS A 206 -39.14 -11.86 -2.89
CA HIS A 206 -40.06 -11.93 -4.02
C HIS A 206 -41.22 -10.93 -3.89
N PHE A 207 -41.26 -10.15 -2.80
CA PHE A 207 -42.25 -9.10 -2.59
C PHE A 207 -41.68 -7.71 -2.89
N PRO A 208 -42.47 -6.81 -3.51
CA PRO A 208 -42.04 -5.43 -3.72
C PRO A 208 -41.89 -4.72 -2.36
N ARG A 209 -40.74 -4.07 -2.14
CA ARG A 209 -40.44 -3.31 -0.91
C ARG A 209 -40.22 -1.84 -1.22
N PRO A 210 -40.55 -0.93 -0.28
CA PRO A 210 -40.15 0.47 -0.38
C PRO A 210 -38.63 0.62 -0.55
N PRO A 211 -38.16 1.58 -1.38
CA PRO A 211 -36.74 1.88 -1.50
C PRO A 211 -36.16 2.30 -0.14
N GLY A 212 -34.91 1.89 0.14
CA GLY A 212 -34.22 2.18 1.40
C GLY A 212 -34.60 1.29 2.59
N MET A 213 -35.62 0.42 2.48
CA MET A 213 -36.03 -0.46 3.59
C MET A 213 -34.92 -1.45 4.01
N THR A 214 -34.16 -1.97 3.06
CA THR A 214 -33.02 -2.86 3.34
C THR A 214 -31.94 -2.13 4.14
N ALA A 215 -31.62 -0.88 3.78
CA ALA A 215 -30.67 -0.06 4.52
C ALA A 215 -31.17 0.23 5.95
N ALA A 216 -32.44 0.61 6.09
CA ALA A 216 -33.06 0.84 7.39
C ALA A 216 -33.07 -0.43 8.27
N ALA A 217 -33.23 -1.62 7.68
CA ALA A 217 -33.19 -2.89 8.39
C ALA A 217 -31.77 -3.25 8.87
N ARG A 218 -30.74 -3.02 8.06
CA ARG A 218 -29.34 -3.21 8.45
C ARG A 218 -28.95 -2.28 9.62
N ALA A 219 -29.38 -1.01 9.55
CA ALA A 219 -29.12 -0.01 10.58
C ALA A 219 -29.64 -0.40 11.98
N LEU A 220 -30.61 -1.31 12.08
CA LEU A 220 -31.14 -1.80 13.37
C LEU A 220 -30.13 -2.62 14.18
N VAL A 221 -29.13 -3.21 13.53
CA VAL A 221 -28.11 -4.07 14.18
C VAL A 221 -26.69 -3.55 14.04
N GLN A 222 -26.45 -2.69 13.05
CA GLN A 222 -25.15 -2.07 12.81
C GLN A 222 -24.74 -1.18 14.00
N ARG A 223 -23.42 -1.08 14.16
CA ARG A 223 -22.73 -0.22 15.10
C ARG A 223 -21.55 0.43 14.39
N ASP A 224 -20.99 1.45 15.01
CA ASP A 224 -19.77 2.08 14.55
C ASP A 224 -18.57 1.14 14.79
N ILE A 225 -18.02 0.59 13.69
CA ILE A 225 -16.76 -0.14 13.67
C ILE A 225 -15.64 0.86 13.34
N PRO A 226 -14.62 1.02 14.20
CA PRO A 226 -13.49 1.87 13.90
C PRO A 226 -12.59 1.19 12.86
N VAL A 227 -12.25 1.93 11.80
CA VAL A 227 -11.33 1.50 10.74
C VAL A 227 -10.14 2.45 10.72
N GLY A 228 -8.93 1.92 10.84
CA GLY A 228 -7.69 2.68 10.74
C GLY A 228 -7.36 2.99 9.29
N VAL A 229 -6.98 4.23 9.01
CA VAL A 229 -6.71 4.76 7.68
C VAL A 229 -5.33 5.40 7.64
N VAL A 230 -4.44 4.83 6.84
CA VAL A 230 -3.12 5.40 6.55
C VAL A 230 -3.10 5.85 5.09
N ALA A 231 -2.86 7.14 4.87
CA ALA A 231 -2.57 7.66 3.54
C ALA A 231 -1.11 7.37 3.19
N ARG A 232 -0.85 6.77 2.04
CA ARG A 232 0.49 6.50 1.53
C ARG A 232 0.73 7.23 0.22
N SER A 233 1.98 7.22 -0.25
CA SER A 233 2.34 7.89 -1.50
C SER A 233 1.67 7.29 -2.73
N ASP A 234 1.35 6.00 -2.67
CA ASP A 234 0.76 5.19 -3.75
C ASP A 234 -0.76 4.98 -3.60
N GLY A 235 -1.36 5.29 -2.46
CA GLY A 235 -2.79 5.10 -2.20
C GLY A 235 -3.17 5.11 -0.71
N VAL A 236 -3.99 4.15 -0.28
CA VAL A 236 -4.51 4.07 1.10
C VAL A 236 -4.40 2.67 1.68
N VAL A 237 -4.09 2.58 2.97
CA VAL A 237 -4.16 1.34 3.74
C VAL A 237 -5.30 1.44 4.75
N LEU A 238 -6.22 0.48 4.70
CA LEU A 238 -7.34 0.36 5.62
C LEU A 238 -7.14 -0.85 6.52
N SER A 239 -7.37 -0.69 7.82
CA SER A 239 -7.19 -1.75 8.83
C SER A 239 -8.39 -1.84 9.78
N CYS A 240 -8.83 -3.06 10.07
CA CYS A 240 -9.88 -3.34 11.03
C CYS A 240 -9.44 -4.51 11.94
N PRO A 241 -9.14 -4.30 13.25
CA PRO A 241 -9.19 -3.03 13.97
C PRO A 241 -8.10 -2.04 13.51
N PRO A 242 -8.20 -0.76 13.88
CA PRO A 242 -7.18 0.24 13.57
C PRO A 242 -5.82 -0.11 14.17
N LEU A 243 -4.75 0.17 13.43
CA LEU A 243 -3.39 0.17 13.96
C LEU A 243 -3.18 1.34 14.94
N ASP A 244 -2.26 1.19 15.89
CA ASP A 244 -2.00 2.21 16.92
C ASP A 244 -1.47 3.52 16.31
N GLY A 245 -2.00 4.64 16.79
CA GLY A 245 -1.59 5.99 16.36
C GLY A 245 -2.07 6.42 14.96
N VAL A 246 -2.86 5.58 14.28
CA VAL A 246 -3.38 5.85 12.93
C VAL A 246 -4.72 6.61 12.99
N ARG A 247 -4.99 7.45 11.99
CA ARG A 247 -6.27 8.14 11.83
C ARG A 247 -7.41 7.13 11.72
N THR A 248 -8.47 7.30 12.50
CA THR A 248 -9.62 6.39 12.50
C THR A 248 -10.82 7.01 11.82
N VAL A 249 -11.54 6.20 11.04
CA VAL A 249 -12.87 6.53 10.51
C VAL A 249 -13.88 5.53 11.04
N SER A 250 -15.14 5.95 11.15
CA SER A 250 -16.21 5.09 11.63
C SER A 250 -17.05 4.59 10.47
N ALA A 251 -17.21 3.28 10.37
CA ALA A 251 -18.07 2.62 9.38
C ALA A 251 -19.17 1.80 10.07
N PRO A 252 -20.42 1.85 9.59
CA PRO A 252 -21.50 1.06 10.14
C PRO A 252 -21.32 -0.42 9.80
N GLY A 253 -21.38 -1.29 10.80
CA GLY A 253 -21.23 -2.73 10.64
C GLY A 253 -21.46 -3.50 11.94
N VAL A 254 -21.39 -4.83 11.88
CA VAL A 254 -21.45 -5.69 13.08
C VAL A 254 -20.14 -6.43 13.31
N ARG A 255 -19.68 -7.15 12.28
CA ARG A 255 -18.39 -7.86 12.25
C ARG A 255 -17.50 -7.44 11.09
N THR A 256 -18.12 -6.85 10.07
CA THR A 256 -17.47 -6.36 8.87
C THR A 256 -17.85 -4.90 8.68
N ALA A 257 -16.88 -4.07 8.35
CA ALA A 257 -17.08 -2.70 7.92
C ALA A 257 -17.13 -2.67 6.39
N ARG A 258 -18.16 -2.05 5.80
CA ARG A 258 -18.23 -1.83 4.35
C ARG A 258 -17.83 -0.41 4.02
N ILE A 259 -16.83 -0.27 3.17
CA ILE A 259 -16.27 1.02 2.75
C ILE A 259 -16.10 1.00 1.23
N GLU A 260 -16.64 2.01 0.57
CA GLU A 260 -16.35 2.32 -0.82
C GLU A 260 -15.17 3.30 -0.86
N VAL A 261 -14.18 3.01 -1.70
CA VAL A 261 -12.99 3.84 -1.86
C VAL A 261 -12.93 4.33 -3.31
N ALA A 262 -12.88 5.65 -3.50
CA ALA A 262 -12.74 6.28 -4.81
C ALA A 262 -11.58 7.28 -4.81
N SER A 263 -10.99 7.54 -5.98
CA SER A 263 -10.03 8.64 -6.12
C SER A 263 -10.78 9.97 -6.26
N VAL A 264 -10.39 10.97 -5.47
CA VAL A 264 -10.93 12.34 -5.60
C VAL A 264 -10.50 12.98 -6.93
N LEU A 265 -9.38 12.54 -7.49
CA LEU A 265 -8.84 13.07 -8.74
C LEU A 265 -9.62 12.58 -9.99
N ALA A 266 -10.46 11.55 -9.84
CA ALA A 266 -11.33 11.05 -10.89
C ALA A 266 -12.70 10.66 -10.30
N PRO A 267 -13.59 11.64 -10.03
CA PRO A 267 -14.89 11.38 -9.41
C PRO A 267 -15.80 10.43 -10.20
N GLN A 268 -15.60 10.35 -11.52
CA GLN A 268 -16.31 9.45 -12.43
C GLN A 268 -15.77 8.01 -12.42
N SER A 269 -14.68 7.73 -11.70
CA SER A 269 -14.15 6.37 -11.55
C SER A 269 -15.10 5.51 -10.72
N THR A 270 -15.15 4.21 -11.03
CA THR A 270 -15.99 3.28 -10.28
C THR A 270 -15.36 3.04 -8.90
N PRO A 271 -16.09 3.29 -7.79
CA PRO A 271 -15.54 3.08 -6.46
C PRO A 271 -15.24 1.60 -6.21
N VAL A 272 -14.16 1.33 -5.48
CA VAL A 272 -13.82 -0.01 -5.00
C VAL A 272 -14.60 -0.29 -3.73
N ARG A 273 -15.45 -1.31 -3.76
CA ARG A 273 -16.18 -1.77 -2.58
C ARG A 273 -15.33 -2.76 -1.79
N LEU A 274 -15.07 -2.44 -0.53
CA LEU A 274 -14.36 -3.31 0.40
C LEU A 274 -15.27 -3.73 1.54
N GLU A 275 -15.16 -5.00 1.94
CA GLU A 275 -15.70 -5.52 3.19
C GLU A 275 -14.52 -5.92 4.09
N LEU A 276 -14.29 -5.16 5.15
CA LEU A 276 -13.19 -5.36 6.11
C LEU A 276 -13.69 -6.10 7.35
N GLY A 277 -13.31 -7.35 7.51
CA GLY A 277 -13.57 -8.15 8.70
C GLY A 277 -12.56 -7.92 9.82
N GLU A 278 -12.72 -8.66 10.93
CA GLU A 278 -11.79 -8.61 12.06
C GLU A 278 -10.38 -9.08 11.64
N ARG A 279 -9.36 -8.31 12.05
CA ARG A 279 -7.93 -8.53 11.78
C ARG A 279 -7.56 -8.53 10.30
N GLN A 280 -8.28 -7.76 9.49
CA GLN A 280 -7.94 -7.56 8.08
C GLN A 280 -7.27 -6.20 7.88
N SER A 281 -6.26 -6.19 7.01
CA SER A 281 -5.62 -4.99 6.49
C SER A 281 -5.61 -5.09 4.97
N VAL A 282 -6.02 -4.03 4.29
CA VAL A 282 -6.09 -3.96 2.83
C VAL A 282 -5.34 -2.72 2.36
N ARG A 283 -4.35 -2.92 1.49
CA ARG A 283 -3.66 -1.85 0.77
C ARG A 283 -4.33 -1.67 -0.59
N LEU A 284 -4.76 -0.44 -0.87
CA LEU A 284 -5.34 -0.04 -2.14
C LEU A 284 -4.48 1.06 -2.77
N PRO A 285 -3.54 0.70 -3.65
CA PRO A 285 -2.87 1.68 -4.49
C PRO A 285 -3.85 2.22 -5.54
N PHE A 286 -3.62 3.45 -5.98
CA PHE A 286 -4.36 4.05 -7.09
C PHE A 286 -3.38 4.49 -8.16
N THR A 287 -3.64 4.11 -9.40
CA THR A 287 -3.01 4.71 -10.57
C THR A 287 -3.84 5.90 -11.01
N VAL A 288 -3.20 7.04 -11.21
CA VAL A 288 -3.85 8.26 -11.69
C VAL A 288 -3.23 8.67 -13.02
N VAL A 289 -4.07 9.07 -13.97
CA VAL A 289 -3.65 9.76 -15.19
C VAL A 289 -4.37 11.11 -15.22
N GLN A 290 -3.62 12.20 -15.12
CA GLN A 290 -4.16 13.55 -15.11
C GLN A 290 -3.77 14.29 -16.40
N ARG A 291 -4.78 14.78 -17.11
CA ARG A 291 -4.60 15.69 -18.24
C ARG A 291 -4.49 17.11 -17.70
N LEU A 292 -3.42 17.79 -18.07
CA LEU A 292 -3.09 19.14 -17.66
C LEU A 292 -3.08 20.05 -18.89
N SER A 293 -3.56 21.27 -18.74
CA SER A 293 -3.50 22.30 -19.76
C SER A 293 -2.05 22.62 -20.13
N VAL A 294 -1.86 23.42 -21.18
CA VAL A 294 -0.54 23.89 -21.63
C VAL A 294 0.28 24.53 -20.50
N ASP A 295 -0.39 25.14 -19.52
CA ASP A 295 0.20 25.84 -18.37
C ASP A 295 0.22 24.99 -17.08
N GLY A 296 -0.18 23.71 -17.17
CA GLY A 296 -0.09 22.75 -16.07
C GLY A 296 -1.31 22.70 -15.14
N GLU A 297 -2.43 23.33 -15.51
CA GLU A 297 -3.68 23.26 -14.73
C GLU A 297 -4.44 21.97 -15.03
N PRO A 298 -4.97 21.25 -14.03
CA PRO A 298 -5.70 20.03 -14.25
C PRO A 298 -6.99 20.29 -15.01
N VAL A 299 -7.13 19.62 -16.15
CA VAL A 299 -8.32 19.67 -17.02
C VAL A 299 -9.22 18.48 -16.71
N GLN A 300 -8.61 17.31 -16.50
CA GLN A 300 -9.32 16.05 -16.32
C GLN A 300 -8.42 15.03 -15.60
N GLY A 301 -9.03 14.11 -14.85
CA GLY A 301 -8.33 13.00 -14.23
C GLY A 301 -9.03 11.67 -14.49
N LEU A 302 -8.22 10.62 -14.53
CA LEU A 302 -8.58 9.22 -14.60
C LEU A 302 -7.94 8.51 -13.43
N ALA A 303 -8.63 7.58 -12.79
CA ALA A 303 -8.04 6.77 -11.74
C ALA A 303 -8.50 5.33 -11.81
N HIS A 304 -7.57 4.41 -11.52
CA HIS A 304 -7.81 2.99 -11.38
C HIS A 304 -7.25 2.51 -10.05
N ALA A 305 -8.00 1.63 -9.38
CA ALA A 305 -7.44 0.91 -8.24
C ALA A 305 -6.44 -0.14 -8.73
N GLY A 306 -5.30 -0.23 -8.06
CA GLY A 306 -4.15 -1.02 -8.48
C GLY A 306 -2.99 -0.14 -8.96
N VAL A 307 -1.81 -0.75 -9.00
CA VAL A 307 -0.61 -0.16 -9.63
C VAL A 307 -0.64 -0.51 -11.10
N ALA A 308 -0.54 0.49 -11.98
CA ALA A 308 -0.34 0.26 -13.39
C ALA A 308 1.13 -0.03 -13.64
N TYR A 309 1.41 -1.12 -14.37
CA TYR A 309 2.74 -1.40 -14.88
C TYR A 309 3.12 -0.41 -15.98
N GLU A 310 2.12 0.02 -16.78
CA GLU A 310 2.36 0.92 -17.88
C GLU A 310 1.12 1.71 -18.30
N VAL A 311 1.36 2.95 -18.75
CA VAL A 311 0.37 3.82 -19.36
C VAL A 311 0.86 4.19 -20.75
N ALA A 312 -0.01 4.05 -21.75
CA ALA A 312 0.23 4.45 -23.13
C ALA A 312 -0.82 5.47 -23.57
N ILE A 313 -0.39 6.45 -24.38
CA ILE A 313 -1.22 7.58 -24.80
C ILE A 313 -1.09 7.78 -26.31
N ALA A 314 -2.21 8.02 -26.98
CA ALA A 314 -2.26 8.31 -28.40
C ALA A 314 -1.74 9.73 -28.67
N ALA A 315 -0.72 9.83 -29.53
CA ALA A 315 -0.01 11.08 -29.83
C ALA A 315 -0.73 12.01 -30.83
N GLY A 316 -1.73 11.52 -31.58
CA GLY A 316 -2.49 12.27 -32.60
C GLY A 316 -3.83 12.79 -32.09
N ALA A 317 -4.57 13.56 -32.89
CA ALA A 317 -5.93 13.97 -32.52
C ALA A 317 -6.88 12.77 -32.60
N VAL A 318 -7.46 12.36 -31.47
CA VAL A 318 -8.36 11.20 -31.39
C VAL A 318 -9.79 11.71 -31.20
N VAL A 319 -10.70 11.29 -32.06
CA VAL A 319 -12.13 11.69 -32.01
C VAL A 319 -13.04 10.50 -31.73
N GLU A 320 -12.73 9.31 -32.26
CA GLU A 320 -13.60 8.11 -32.18
C GLU A 320 -12.95 6.88 -31.53
N HIS A 321 -11.72 7.00 -31.01
CA HIS A 321 -10.94 5.86 -30.52
C HIS A 321 -10.36 6.09 -29.11
N ALA A 322 -9.57 5.13 -28.62
CA ALA A 322 -8.95 5.22 -27.31
C ALA A 322 -7.87 6.32 -27.31
N ARG A 323 -7.90 7.20 -26.31
CA ARG A 323 -6.84 8.16 -26.02
C ARG A 323 -5.80 7.58 -25.07
N TYR A 324 -6.25 6.86 -24.06
CA TYR A 324 -5.40 6.30 -23.00
C TYR A 324 -5.57 4.78 -22.95
N ALA A 325 -4.47 4.08 -22.71
CA ALA A 325 -4.46 2.66 -22.40
C ALA A 325 -3.65 2.44 -21.13
N VAL A 326 -4.23 1.72 -20.16
CA VAL A 326 -3.63 1.48 -18.84
C VAL A 326 -3.50 -0.03 -18.63
N LEU A 327 -2.28 -0.53 -18.42
CA LEU A 327 -2.00 -1.91 -18.06
C LEU A 327 -1.95 -2.03 -16.53
N LEU A 328 -2.97 -2.67 -15.96
CA LEU A 328 -3.11 -2.86 -14.52
C LEU A 328 -2.31 -4.07 -14.01
N SER A 329 -2.12 -4.13 -12.70
CA SER A 329 -1.40 -5.22 -12.02
C SER A 329 -2.01 -6.61 -12.23
N ASP A 330 -3.31 -6.68 -12.50
CA ASP A 330 -4.01 -7.93 -12.85
C ASP A 330 -3.76 -8.37 -14.33
N SER A 331 -2.87 -7.68 -15.05
CA SER A 331 -2.58 -7.86 -16.48
C SER A 331 -3.76 -7.53 -17.42
N SER A 332 -4.82 -6.87 -16.93
CA SER A 332 -5.87 -6.32 -17.78
C SER A 332 -5.44 -4.97 -18.39
N ILE A 333 -5.91 -4.70 -19.60
CA ILE A 333 -5.69 -3.41 -20.28
C ILE A 333 -7.03 -2.69 -20.34
N VAL A 334 -7.10 -1.50 -19.75
CA VAL A 334 -8.28 -0.65 -19.80
C VAL A 334 -8.03 0.50 -20.77
N LEU A 335 -8.98 0.72 -21.68
CA LEU A 335 -8.93 1.74 -22.72
C LEU A 335 -9.91 2.87 -22.38
N HIS A 336 -9.47 4.11 -22.51
CA HIS A 336 -10.29 5.30 -22.26
C HIS A 336 -10.32 6.24 -23.45
N ALA A 337 -11.46 6.86 -23.68
CA ALA A 337 -11.63 7.96 -24.63
C ALA A 337 -11.02 9.28 -24.11
N ASP A 338 -11.03 10.31 -24.95
CA ASP A 338 -10.50 11.64 -24.64
C ASP A 338 -11.24 12.33 -23.48
N ASP A 339 -12.53 12.00 -23.30
CA ASP A 339 -13.38 12.47 -22.19
C ASP A 339 -13.22 11.63 -20.91
N GLY A 340 -12.30 10.67 -20.91
CA GLY A 340 -11.97 9.80 -19.79
C GLY A 340 -12.95 8.65 -19.58
N THR A 341 -13.99 8.53 -20.41
CA THR A 341 -14.92 7.40 -20.34
C THR A 341 -14.21 6.10 -20.73
N GLU A 342 -14.53 4.99 -20.05
CA GLU A 342 -13.99 3.67 -20.39
C GLU A 342 -14.56 3.24 -21.75
N PHE A 343 -13.67 3.18 -22.75
CA PHE A 343 -13.95 2.77 -24.12
C PHE A 343 -14.04 1.24 -24.25
N GLY A 344 -13.28 0.51 -23.43
CA GLY A 344 -13.30 -0.95 -23.39
C GLY A 344 -12.21 -1.56 -22.52
N ARG A 345 -12.32 -2.86 -22.25
CA ARG A 345 -11.37 -3.60 -21.43
C ARG A 345 -10.94 -4.89 -22.11
N ILE A 346 -9.62 -5.09 -22.20
CA ILE A 346 -9.01 -6.34 -22.65
C ILE A 346 -8.67 -7.15 -21.38
N PRO A 347 -9.34 -8.28 -21.13
CA PRO A 347 -9.10 -9.07 -19.93
C PRO A 347 -7.68 -9.65 -19.92
N ALA A 348 -7.22 -10.06 -18.74
CA ALA A 348 -5.95 -10.76 -18.57
C ALA A 348 -5.86 -12.01 -19.47
N ALA A 349 -4.63 -12.39 -19.82
CA ALA A 349 -4.38 -13.60 -20.58
C ALA A 349 -4.97 -14.83 -19.87
N VAL A 350 -5.69 -15.69 -20.61
CA VAL A 350 -6.27 -16.94 -20.06
C VAL A 350 -5.19 -17.84 -19.44
N ASN A 351 -3.96 -17.76 -19.94
CA ASN A 351 -2.81 -18.54 -19.47
C ASN A 351 -2.05 -17.87 -18.32
N GLY A 352 -2.49 -16.70 -17.84
CA GLY A 352 -1.81 -15.93 -16.78
C GLY A 352 -0.45 -15.36 -17.17
N ALA A 353 -0.13 -15.29 -18.47
CA ALA A 353 1.12 -14.73 -18.94
C ALA A 353 1.18 -13.22 -18.63
N PRO A 354 2.27 -12.72 -18.00
CA PRO A 354 2.40 -11.31 -17.70
C PRO A 354 2.51 -10.50 -18.98
N ARG A 355 1.83 -9.35 -19.00
CA ARG A 355 1.92 -8.38 -20.08
C ARG A 355 2.95 -7.31 -19.75
N ARG A 356 3.68 -6.83 -20.75
CA ARG A 356 4.65 -5.72 -20.62
C ARG A 356 4.71 -4.89 -21.90
N SER A 357 5.29 -3.70 -21.84
CA SER A 357 5.49 -2.81 -22.99
C SER A 357 4.19 -2.49 -23.74
N LEU A 358 3.28 -1.76 -23.09
CA LEU A 358 2.04 -1.27 -23.68
C LEU A 358 2.29 -0.04 -24.56
N THR A 359 1.71 -0.04 -25.77
CA THR A 359 1.71 1.11 -26.68
C THR A 359 0.35 1.29 -27.34
N LEU A 360 0.01 2.54 -27.67
CA LEU A 360 -1.20 2.92 -28.38
C LEU A 360 -0.80 3.61 -29.69
N SER A 361 -1.53 3.36 -30.78
CA SER A 361 -1.31 4.03 -32.06
C SER A 361 -1.64 5.52 -31.95
N ALA A 362 -1.06 6.34 -32.83
CA ALA A 362 -1.24 7.79 -32.75
C ALA A 362 -2.70 8.22 -32.98
N ASP A 363 -3.45 7.48 -33.79
CA ASP A 363 -4.89 7.68 -34.03
C ASP A 363 -5.78 7.02 -32.96
N GLY A 364 -5.20 6.26 -32.02
CA GLY A 364 -5.94 5.53 -30.99
C GLY A 364 -6.63 4.25 -31.48
N ALA A 365 -6.52 3.92 -32.78
CA ALA A 365 -7.24 2.82 -33.42
C ALA A 365 -6.59 1.43 -33.21
N ALA A 366 -5.37 1.34 -32.66
CA ALA A 366 -4.71 0.07 -32.38
C ALA A 366 -3.89 0.13 -31.10
N VAL A 367 -3.87 -0.98 -30.35
CA VAL A 367 -3.09 -1.15 -29.13
C VAL A 367 -2.20 -2.37 -29.26
N ALA A 368 -0.97 -2.29 -28.77
CA ALA A 368 -0.03 -3.41 -28.79
C ALA A 368 0.66 -3.58 -27.44
N TRP A 369 0.95 -4.83 -27.12
CA TRP A 369 1.65 -5.22 -25.91
C TRP A 369 2.46 -6.49 -26.15
N ILE A 370 3.33 -6.81 -25.20
CA ILE A 370 4.07 -8.06 -25.19
C ILE A 370 3.44 -9.00 -24.17
N GLU A 371 3.18 -10.23 -24.57
CA GLU A 371 2.69 -11.30 -23.71
C GLU A 371 3.65 -12.49 -23.78
N GLY A 372 4.41 -12.71 -22.70
CA GLY A 372 5.57 -13.62 -22.73
C GLY A 372 6.65 -13.11 -23.69
N GLU A 373 6.91 -13.87 -24.76
CA GLU A 373 7.86 -13.49 -25.83
C GLU A 373 7.18 -12.98 -27.10
N ARG A 374 5.85 -12.84 -27.09
CA ARG A 374 5.05 -12.55 -28.29
C ARG A 374 4.60 -11.10 -28.29
N VAL A 375 4.61 -10.48 -29.47
CA VAL A 375 3.95 -9.20 -29.69
C VAL A 375 2.53 -9.44 -30.16
N ILE A 376 1.58 -8.85 -29.45
CA ILE A 376 0.17 -8.87 -29.79
C ILE A 376 -0.23 -7.47 -30.22
N GLU A 377 -0.73 -7.33 -31.44
CA GLU A 377 -1.38 -6.11 -31.93
C GLU A 377 -2.88 -6.35 -32.03
N CYS A 378 -3.66 -5.40 -31.53
CA CYS A 378 -5.10 -5.41 -31.60
C CYS A 378 -5.61 -4.12 -32.23
N GLU A 379 -6.36 -4.24 -33.31
CA GLU A 379 -7.14 -3.14 -33.88
C GLU A 379 -8.45 -2.92 -33.08
N LEU A 380 -8.81 -1.67 -32.88
CA LEU A 380 -9.96 -1.19 -32.10
C LEU A 380 -11.02 -0.65 -33.07
N LEU A 381 -11.95 -1.50 -33.49
CA LEU A 381 -13.06 -1.13 -34.37
C LEU A 381 -14.29 -0.68 -33.55
N MET A 382 -14.94 0.41 -33.98
CA MET A 382 -16.15 0.94 -33.35
C MET A 382 -17.32 -0.06 -33.40
N GLY A 383 -17.90 -0.39 -32.24
CA GLY A 383 -19.30 -0.81 -32.13
C GLY A 383 -19.64 -2.31 -32.06
N ARG A 384 -18.69 -3.26 -32.14
CA ARG A 384 -18.96 -4.69 -31.86
C ARG A 384 -17.66 -5.48 -31.71
N GLN A 385 -17.68 -6.47 -30.80
CA GLN A 385 -16.56 -7.38 -30.52
C GLN A 385 -15.92 -7.94 -31.80
N GLY A 386 -14.68 -7.52 -32.05
CA GLY A 386 -13.83 -8.06 -33.09
C GLY A 386 -12.41 -7.60 -32.84
N LEU A 387 -11.73 -8.19 -31.84
CA LEU A 387 -10.28 -8.05 -31.73
C LEU A 387 -9.66 -8.74 -32.94
N HIS A 388 -9.15 -7.98 -33.90
CA HIS A 388 -8.27 -8.54 -34.92
C HIS A 388 -6.86 -8.64 -34.34
N GLU A 389 -6.53 -9.84 -33.86
CA GLU A 389 -5.21 -10.17 -33.33
C GLU A 389 -4.24 -10.42 -34.50
N ARG A 390 -3.28 -9.52 -34.70
CA ARG A 390 -2.17 -9.76 -35.63
C ARG A 390 -0.98 -10.30 -34.84
N ARG A 391 -0.62 -11.56 -35.09
CA ARG A 391 0.47 -12.27 -34.41
C ARG A 391 1.78 -12.10 -35.17
N SER A 392 2.81 -11.55 -34.53
CA SER A 392 4.17 -11.60 -35.08
C SER A 392 4.87 -12.89 -34.60
N GLY A 393 5.32 -13.72 -35.52
CA GLY A 393 5.68 -15.12 -35.27
C GLY A 393 7.13 -15.40 -34.84
N GLU A 394 7.81 -14.53 -34.09
CA GLU A 394 9.23 -14.72 -33.75
C GLU A 394 9.55 -14.36 -32.29
N ALA A 395 10.61 -14.96 -31.73
CA ALA A 395 10.93 -14.98 -30.30
C ALA A 395 11.86 -13.84 -29.84
N ALA A 396 11.70 -13.46 -28.56
CA ALA A 396 12.47 -12.51 -27.75
C ALA A 396 12.26 -10.98 -27.99
N VAL A 397 11.01 -10.50 -28.05
CA VAL A 397 10.75 -9.05 -28.02
C VAL A 397 10.72 -8.51 -26.57
N LEU A 398 11.48 -7.44 -26.31
CA LEU A 398 11.60 -6.75 -25.01
C LEU A 398 10.76 -5.47 -24.93
N GLY A 399 10.45 -4.82 -26.06
CA GLY A 399 9.64 -3.60 -26.13
C GLY A 399 8.99 -3.38 -27.49
N VAL A 400 7.87 -2.64 -27.55
CA VAL A 400 7.11 -2.33 -28.77
C VAL A 400 6.60 -0.88 -28.71
N ARG A 401 6.71 -0.13 -29.81
CA ARG A 401 5.98 1.15 -30.02
C ARG A 401 5.43 1.30 -31.43
N PHE A 402 4.26 1.93 -31.53
CA PHE A 402 3.68 2.35 -32.80
C PHE A 402 4.22 3.71 -33.26
N LEU A 403 4.26 3.88 -34.57
CA LEU A 403 4.72 5.09 -35.25
C LEU A 403 3.67 5.56 -36.25
N ALA A 404 3.40 6.86 -36.25
CA ALA A 404 2.56 7.49 -37.27
C ALA A 404 3.44 7.86 -38.48
N HIS A 405 3.24 7.19 -39.62
CA HIS A 405 3.94 7.57 -40.85
C HIS A 405 3.21 8.73 -41.56
N ARG A 406 3.95 9.72 -42.07
CA ARG A 406 3.40 10.89 -42.82
C ARG A 406 2.48 10.53 -43.99
N ALA A 407 2.60 9.32 -44.54
CA ALA A 407 1.74 8.82 -45.62
C ALA A 407 0.48 8.07 -45.13
N GLY A 408 0.12 8.18 -43.85
CA GLY A 408 -1.10 7.56 -43.28
C GLY A 408 -0.98 6.08 -42.94
N GLY A 409 0.23 5.53 -42.89
CA GLY A 409 0.48 4.14 -42.50
C GLY A 409 1.03 4.01 -41.08
N LEU A 410 0.74 2.91 -40.38
CA LEU A 410 1.35 2.60 -39.08
C LEU A 410 2.67 1.86 -39.32
N ALA A 411 3.78 2.39 -38.80
CA ALA A 411 5.03 1.65 -38.69
C ALA A 411 5.17 1.12 -37.26
N GLN A 412 5.80 -0.03 -37.08
CA GLN A 412 5.98 -0.67 -35.78
C GLN A 412 7.47 -0.75 -35.46
N LEU A 413 7.87 -0.29 -34.28
CA LEU A 413 9.21 -0.54 -33.76
C LEU A 413 9.15 -1.60 -32.67
N SER A 414 9.98 -2.63 -32.80
CA SER A 414 10.07 -3.73 -31.84
C SER A 414 11.51 -3.93 -31.40
N LEU A 415 11.75 -3.97 -30.09
CA LEU A 415 13.06 -4.20 -29.50
C LEU A 415 13.26 -5.71 -29.39
N TRP A 416 14.18 -6.26 -30.17
CA TRP A 416 14.21 -7.69 -30.50
C TRP A 416 15.27 -8.48 -29.75
N ASN A 417 16.17 -7.80 -29.03
CA ASN A 417 17.20 -8.32 -28.14
C ASN A 417 17.79 -7.14 -27.37
N ASP A 418 18.57 -7.40 -26.31
CA ASP A 418 19.19 -6.36 -25.48
C ASP A 418 19.87 -5.23 -26.28
N ASN A 419 20.47 -5.50 -27.45
CA ASN A 419 21.20 -4.47 -28.21
C ASN A 419 20.62 -4.18 -29.62
N GLN A 420 19.44 -4.73 -29.98
CA GLN A 420 18.89 -4.62 -31.33
C GLN A 420 17.46 -4.09 -31.37
N VAL A 421 17.23 -3.13 -32.26
CA VAL A 421 15.96 -2.47 -32.49
C VAL A 421 15.53 -2.72 -33.94
N LEU A 422 14.32 -3.26 -34.12
CA LEU A 422 13.72 -3.55 -35.42
C LEU A 422 12.67 -2.49 -35.76
N LEU A 423 12.85 -1.80 -36.88
CA LEU A 423 11.85 -0.94 -37.49
C LEU A 423 11.13 -1.69 -38.60
N THR A 424 9.83 -1.86 -38.44
CA THR A 424 8.92 -2.39 -39.47
C THR A 424 8.15 -1.23 -40.09
N THR A 425 8.39 -0.94 -41.36
CA THR A 425 7.68 0.12 -42.08
C THR A 425 6.22 -0.27 -42.35
N PRO A 426 5.34 0.68 -42.73
CA PRO A 426 3.95 0.36 -43.06
C PRO A 426 3.82 -0.54 -44.30
N THR A 427 4.86 -0.58 -45.15
CA THR A 427 4.96 -1.46 -46.32
C THR A 427 5.48 -2.87 -45.97
N GLY A 428 5.77 -3.14 -44.69
CA GLY A 428 6.30 -4.42 -44.20
C GLY A 428 7.81 -4.58 -44.34
N GLN A 429 8.55 -3.53 -44.70
CA GLN A 429 10.00 -3.55 -44.78
C GLN A 429 10.61 -3.55 -43.37
N ARG A 430 11.58 -4.42 -43.13
CA ARG A 430 12.26 -4.58 -41.84
C ARG A 430 13.66 -3.96 -41.89
N ILE A 431 13.95 -3.03 -40.99
CA ILE A 431 15.24 -2.33 -40.87
C ILE A 431 15.79 -2.59 -39.46
N TRP A 432 17.00 -3.12 -39.38
CA TRP A 432 17.67 -3.41 -38.11
C TRP A 432 18.64 -2.29 -37.73
N VAL A 433 18.53 -1.84 -36.49
CA VAL A 433 19.47 -0.90 -35.86
C VAL A 433 20.11 -1.62 -34.67
N SER A 434 21.43 -1.75 -34.70
CA SER A 434 22.20 -2.39 -33.61
C SER A 434 22.99 -1.35 -32.84
N ALA A 435 22.89 -1.39 -31.51
CA ALA A 435 23.80 -0.68 -30.62
C ALA A 435 25.08 -1.51 -30.44
N GLU A 436 26.25 -0.88 -30.60
CA GLU A 436 27.55 -1.55 -30.45
C GLU A 436 27.91 -1.85 -28.98
N SER A 437 27.35 -1.09 -28.03
CA SER A 437 27.62 -1.19 -26.60
C SER A 437 26.33 -1.35 -25.81
N ALA A 438 26.15 -2.55 -25.25
CA ALA A 438 25.23 -2.90 -24.17
C ALA A 438 23.71 -2.63 -24.32
N ILE A 439 22.98 -3.23 -23.37
CA ILE A 439 21.52 -3.34 -23.31
C ILE A 439 20.84 -1.97 -23.45
N VAL A 440 19.95 -1.81 -24.43
CA VAL A 440 19.13 -0.62 -24.66
C VAL A 440 18.10 -0.51 -23.53
N ARG A 441 18.23 0.55 -22.72
CA ARG A 441 17.33 0.84 -21.59
C ARG A 441 16.12 1.67 -22.00
N ALA A 442 16.33 2.66 -22.88
CA ALA A 442 15.30 3.58 -23.31
C ALA A 442 15.62 4.10 -24.71
N TRP A 443 14.60 4.55 -25.44
CA TRP A 443 14.75 4.95 -26.83
C TRP A 443 13.65 5.92 -27.26
N TRP A 444 13.96 6.71 -28.29
CA TRP A 444 13.06 7.68 -28.89
C TRP A 444 13.24 7.69 -30.42
N LEU A 445 12.18 8.00 -31.16
CA LEU A 445 12.22 8.15 -32.61
C LEU A 445 11.46 9.42 -33.03
N SER A 446 11.97 10.11 -34.05
CA SER A 446 11.32 11.26 -34.68
C SER A 446 10.22 10.87 -35.67
N ASP A 447 9.10 11.59 -35.65
CA ASP A 447 8.02 11.48 -36.62
C ASP A 447 8.41 12.13 -37.96
N GLY A 448 8.93 11.32 -38.88
CA GLY A 448 9.29 11.74 -40.24
C GLY A 448 10.69 12.36 -40.37
N GLY A 449 11.44 12.48 -39.27
CA GLY A 449 12.84 12.95 -39.25
C GLY A 449 13.88 11.85 -39.47
N GLY A 450 13.52 10.56 -39.32
CA GLY A 450 14.45 9.44 -39.51
C GLY A 450 15.58 9.33 -38.49
N HIS A 451 15.44 9.99 -37.34
CA HIS A 451 16.39 9.92 -36.22
C HIS A 451 15.87 8.99 -35.11
N VAL A 452 16.71 8.05 -34.67
CA VAL A 452 16.52 7.17 -33.49
C VAL A 452 17.51 7.60 -32.41
N ALA A 453 17.05 7.86 -31.20
CA ALA A 453 17.90 8.00 -30.03
C ALA A 453 17.82 6.73 -29.17
N LEU A 454 18.95 6.19 -28.74
CA LEU A 454 19.10 5.02 -27.89
C LEU A 454 19.87 5.41 -26.63
N ILE A 455 19.41 4.92 -25.49
CA ILE A 455 20.10 5.00 -24.20
C ILE A 455 20.51 3.59 -23.82
N ASP A 456 21.80 3.35 -23.59
CA ASP A 456 22.31 2.06 -23.14
C ASP A 456 22.20 1.88 -21.60
N ARG A 457 22.58 0.71 -21.10
CA ARG A 457 22.59 0.37 -19.67
C ARG A 457 23.58 1.22 -18.85
N ALA A 458 24.64 1.72 -19.49
CA ALA A 458 25.60 2.64 -18.88
C ALA A 458 25.06 4.09 -18.81
N GLY A 459 23.96 4.35 -19.51
CA GLY A 459 23.31 5.64 -19.63
C GLY A 459 23.98 6.56 -20.65
N GLU A 460 24.66 6.00 -21.64
CA GLU A 460 25.19 6.71 -22.81
C GLU A 460 24.08 6.92 -23.84
N LEU A 461 23.98 8.13 -24.39
CA LEU A 461 22.97 8.51 -25.38
C LEU A 461 23.57 8.51 -26.79
N SER A 462 23.12 7.60 -27.64
CA SER A 462 23.48 7.53 -29.06
C SER A 462 22.31 7.91 -29.94
N MET A 463 22.49 8.86 -30.85
CA MET A 463 21.50 9.26 -31.86
C MET A 463 21.95 8.81 -33.25
N TYR A 464 21.07 8.11 -33.96
CA TYR A 464 21.26 7.59 -35.31
C TYR A 464 20.35 8.36 -36.24
N GLY A 465 20.90 9.19 -37.13
CA GLY A 465 20.16 9.79 -38.25
C GLY A 465 20.35 9.00 -39.54
N VAL A 466 19.62 9.39 -40.60
CA VAL A 466 19.71 8.77 -41.94
C VAL A 466 21.12 8.86 -42.54
N GLU A 467 21.90 9.90 -42.19
CA GLU A 467 23.21 10.17 -42.80
C GLU A 467 24.41 10.08 -41.84
N ALA A 468 24.21 10.00 -40.51
CA ALA A 468 25.31 9.87 -39.54
C ALA A 468 24.85 9.42 -38.14
N ARG A 469 25.73 8.71 -37.43
CA ARG A 469 25.64 8.45 -35.98
C ARG A 469 26.28 9.61 -35.21
N ARG A 470 25.57 10.14 -34.21
CA ARG A 470 26.07 11.12 -33.24
C ARG A 470 25.98 10.52 -31.84
N VAL A 471 27.10 10.51 -31.12
CA VAL A 471 27.15 10.03 -29.73
C VAL A 471 27.23 11.26 -28.82
N PHE A 472 26.32 11.34 -27.86
CA PHE A 472 26.35 12.35 -26.81
C PHE A 472 26.97 11.72 -25.56
N MET A 473 28.14 12.21 -25.16
CA MET A 473 28.84 11.74 -23.96
C MET A 473 28.20 12.34 -22.70
N ALA A 474 26.97 11.94 -22.40
CA ALA A 474 26.26 12.26 -21.17
C ALA A 474 26.36 11.06 -20.21
N ARG A 475 26.73 11.30 -18.94
CA ARG A 475 26.86 10.23 -17.94
C ARG A 475 25.49 9.96 -17.31
N GLN A 476 25.04 8.71 -17.35
CA GLN A 476 23.85 8.21 -16.65
C GLN A 476 22.52 8.89 -17.07
N VAL A 477 22.23 8.96 -18.37
CA VAL A 477 20.98 9.51 -18.91
C VAL A 477 19.77 8.66 -18.51
N THR A 478 18.82 9.19 -17.74
CA THR A 478 17.65 8.46 -17.20
C THR A 478 16.42 8.54 -18.10
N ALA A 479 16.23 9.63 -18.84
CA ALA A 479 15.07 9.85 -19.72
C ALA A 479 15.45 10.66 -20.97
N VAL A 480 14.68 10.49 -22.05
CA VAL A 480 14.86 11.24 -23.31
C VAL A 480 13.50 11.56 -23.94
N ALA A 481 13.40 12.75 -24.55
CA ALA A 481 12.27 13.19 -25.34
C ALA A 481 12.75 14.07 -26.49
N GLY A 482 12.13 14.01 -27.66
CA GLY A 482 12.49 14.86 -28.80
C GLY A 482 11.28 15.44 -29.51
N SER A 483 11.52 16.42 -30.38
CA SER A 483 10.47 17.06 -31.17
C SER A 483 10.04 16.12 -32.30
N PRO A 484 8.74 16.08 -32.67
CA PRO A 484 8.26 15.21 -33.74
C PRO A 484 9.05 15.37 -35.05
N ASP A 485 9.45 16.60 -35.39
CA ASP A 485 10.23 16.90 -36.60
C ASP A 485 11.72 16.48 -36.56
N GLY A 486 12.22 15.96 -35.44
CA GLY A 486 13.63 15.57 -35.28
C GLY A 486 14.61 16.73 -35.08
N SER A 487 14.14 17.97 -35.02
CA SER A 487 15.00 19.16 -34.92
C SER A 487 15.59 19.37 -33.52
N ARG A 488 14.99 18.78 -32.48
CA ARG A 488 15.40 18.93 -31.08
C ARG A 488 15.32 17.60 -30.33
N LEU A 489 16.29 17.37 -29.45
CA LEU A 489 16.34 16.24 -28.52
C LEU A 489 16.67 16.77 -27.12
N VAL A 490 16.01 16.29 -26.08
CA VAL A 490 16.25 16.65 -24.68
C VAL A 490 16.38 15.37 -23.88
N TRP A 491 17.33 15.33 -22.96
CA TRP A 491 17.57 14.21 -22.08
C TRP A 491 17.78 14.69 -20.64
N ALA A 492 17.49 13.81 -19.70
CA ALA A 492 17.75 14.04 -18.29
C ALA A 492 18.84 13.10 -17.80
N CYS A 493 19.68 13.59 -16.90
CA CYS A 493 20.73 12.85 -16.24
C CYS A 493 20.28 12.41 -14.84
N ALA A 494 20.93 11.37 -14.33
CA ALA A 494 20.83 10.87 -12.97
C ALA A 494 20.82 11.95 -11.88
N ASP A 495 21.59 13.02 -12.07
CA ASP A 495 21.74 14.13 -11.13
C ASP A 495 20.68 15.22 -11.31
N GLY A 496 19.58 14.91 -12.01
CA GLY A 496 18.46 15.81 -12.26
C GLY A 496 18.71 16.85 -13.36
N ARG A 497 19.92 16.92 -13.94
CA ARG A 497 20.20 17.86 -15.03
C ARG A 497 19.40 17.52 -16.27
N VAL A 498 18.77 18.54 -16.86
CA VAL A 498 18.07 18.44 -18.14
C VAL A 498 18.88 19.20 -19.19
N GLU A 499 19.35 18.46 -20.18
CA GLU A 499 20.17 18.94 -21.27
C GLU A 499 19.47 18.65 -22.60
N GLY A 500 19.88 19.29 -23.67
CA GLY A 500 19.42 18.89 -24.98
C GLY A 500 20.20 19.47 -26.13
N TRP A 501 19.77 19.13 -27.32
CA TRP A 501 20.40 19.39 -28.58
C TRP A 501 19.38 19.98 -29.55
N SER A 502 19.83 20.89 -30.42
CA SER A 502 19.04 21.46 -31.52
C SER A 502 19.88 21.44 -32.78
N ALA A 503 19.26 21.24 -33.95
CA ALA A 503 19.95 21.36 -35.24
C ALA A 503 20.67 22.72 -35.39
N ASP A 504 20.04 23.77 -34.86
CA ASP A 504 20.58 25.14 -34.86
C ASP A 504 21.80 25.35 -33.94
N SER A 505 22.04 24.48 -32.95
CA SER A 505 23.11 24.67 -31.96
C SER A 505 24.47 24.09 -32.39
N GLY A 506 24.61 23.67 -33.65
CA GLY A 506 25.90 23.24 -34.21
C GLY A 506 26.50 21.98 -33.57
N GLY A 507 25.72 21.21 -32.80
CA GLY A 507 26.17 19.95 -32.19
C GLY A 507 26.50 20.01 -30.70
N THR A 508 26.51 21.19 -30.06
CA THR A 508 26.77 21.27 -28.61
C THR A 508 25.50 21.05 -27.79
N PRO A 509 25.54 20.20 -26.75
CA PRO A 509 24.50 20.13 -25.72
C PRO A 509 24.28 21.49 -25.05
N MET A 510 23.03 21.85 -24.83
CA MET A 510 22.58 23.02 -24.08
C MET A 510 21.95 22.57 -22.76
N HIS A 511 22.33 23.22 -21.66
CA HIS A 511 21.71 23.00 -20.36
C HIS A 511 20.43 23.83 -20.24
N TYR A 512 19.30 23.18 -19.95
CA TYR A 512 18.00 23.85 -19.80
C TYR A 512 17.61 24.08 -18.34
N GLY A 513 18.06 23.21 -17.43
CA GLY A 513 17.80 23.36 -16.01
C GLY A 513 18.16 22.10 -15.22
N THR A 514 17.92 22.13 -13.92
CA THR A 514 18.16 21.00 -13.02
C THR A 514 16.90 20.75 -12.20
N ALA A 515 16.36 19.54 -12.25
CA ALA A 515 15.34 19.07 -11.34
C ALA A 515 15.98 18.71 -9.99
N PRO A 516 15.36 19.02 -8.84
CA PRO A 516 15.89 18.64 -7.54
C PRO A 516 15.70 17.15 -7.19
N TRP A 517 15.30 16.32 -8.16
CA TRP A 517 15.10 14.89 -8.05
C TRP A 517 15.57 14.17 -9.32
N GLN A 518 15.68 12.85 -9.26
CA GLN A 518 16.01 12.02 -10.42
C GLN A 518 14.84 12.00 -11.40
N VAL A 519 15.01 12.58 -12.58
CA VAL A 519 13.96 12.62 -13.61
C VAL A 519 13.76 11.22 -14.21
N THR A 520 12.56 10.67 -14.10
CA THR A 520 12.18 9.36 -14.66
C THR A 520 11.53 9.48 -16.03
N SER A 521 10.95 10.62 -16.36
CA SER A 521 10.28 10.84 -17.64
C SER A 521 10.35 12.29 -18.10
N LEU A 522 10.46 12.46 -19.42
CA LEU A 522 10.42 13.75 -20.10
C LEU A 522 9.32 13.74 -21.17
N GLY A 523 8.65 14.88 -21.33
CA GLY A 523 7.71 15.13 -22.41
C GLY A 523 8.10 16.40 -23.16
N MET A 524 8.07 16.39 -24.48
CA MET A 524 8.33 17.58 -25.30
C MET A 524 7.09 17.95 -26.11
N SER A 525 6.67 19.22 -26.04
CA SER A 525 5.48 19.68 -26.79
C SER A 525 5.66 19.51 -28.30
N ALA A 526 4.56 19.32 -29.03
CA ALA A 526 4.58 19.04 -30.48
C ALA A 526 5.33 20.08 -31.33
N LYS A 527 5.44 21.33 -30.84
CA LYS A 527 6.20 22.41 -31.49
C LYS A 527 7.67 22.53 -31.02
N GLY A 528 8.15 21.63 -30.16
CA GLY A 528 9.51 21.63 -29.62
C GLY A 528 9.85 22.84 -28.73
N ARG A 529 8.84 23.52 -28.19
CA ARG A 529 8.99 24.80 -27.46
C ARG A 529 8.94 24.65 -25.95
N ARG A 530 8.34 23.58 -25.43
CA ARG A 530 8.21 23.35 -23.99
C ARG A 530 8.63 21.91 -23.67
N VAL A 531 9.24 21.72 -22.52
CA VAL A 531 9.58 20.40 -21.96
C VAL A 531 8.98 20.29 -20.58
N ALA A 532 8.41 19.14 -20.27
CA ALA A 532 7.93 18.77 -18.95
C ALA A 532 8.78 17.62 -18.38
N ALA A 533 9.06 17.63 -17.07
CA ALA A 533 9.75 16.55 -16.35
C ALA A 533 9.05 16.14 -15.06
N VAL A 534 9.09 14.84 -14.77
CA VAL A 534 8.63 14.21 -13.53
C VAL A 534 9.63 13.14 -13.08
N GLY A 535 9.53 12.67 -11.83
CA GLY A 535 10.55 11.78 -11.27
C GLY A 535 10.19 11.01 -10.00
N GLY A 536 8.94 10.55 -9.87
CA GLY A 536 8.50 9.83 -8.67
C GLY A 536 8.23 10.75 -7.48
N ASP A 537 8.00 12.04 -7.76
CA ASP A 537 7.69 13.07 -6.79
C ASP A 537 6.32 13.71 -7.06
N TYR A 538 5.84 14.53 -6.13
CA TYR A 538 4.62 15.34 -6.28
C TYR A 538 4.85 16.59 -7.12
N ARG A 539 5.84 16.59 -8.02
CA ARG A 539 6.29 17.81 -8.70
C ARG A 539 6.43 17.59 -10.19
N LEU A 540 6.03 18.60 -10.93
CA LEU A 540 6.11 18.70 -12.38
C LEU A 540 6.84 19.98 -12.74
N LEU A 541 7.95 19.86 -13.46
CA LEU A 541 8.73 21.01 -13.93
C LEU A 541 8.47 21.25 -15.41
N PHE A 542 8.37 22.52 -15.77
CA PHE A 542 8.27 22.95 -17.16
C PHE A 542 9.37 23.93 -17.52
N TRP A 543 10.00 23.71 -18.67
CA TRP A 543 10.94 24.66 -19.28
C TRP A 543 10.44 25.12 -20.63
N ASN A 544 10.57 26.42 -20.89
CA ASN A 544 10.35 27.01 -22.21
C ASN A 544 11.69 27.11 -22.96
N LEU A 545 11.80 26.42 -24.09
CA LEU A 545 13.01 26.31 -24.91
C LEU A 545 13.16 27.46 -25.92
N GLY A 546 12.72 28.67 -25.55
CA GLY A 546 12.89 29.91 -26.31
C GLY A 546 14.33 30.47 -26.19
N ARG A 547 14.74 31.37 -27.11
CA ARG A 547 16.08 31.98 -27.09
C ARG A 547 16.25 32.87 -25.85
N GLY A 548 17.01 32.38 -24.87
CA GLY A 548 17.53 33.13 -23.73
C GLY A 548 16.77 32.87 -22.43
N THR A 549 17.38 32.07 -21.54
CA THR A 549 16.91 31.66 -20.20
C THR A 549 15.60 30.87 -20.16
N ALA A 550 15.73 29.56 -19.97
CA ALA A 550 14.60 28.71 -19.62
C ALA A 550 14.11 29.08 -18.22
N VAL A 551 12.99 29.80 -18.13
CA VAL A 551 12.28 29.98 -16.86
C VAL A 551 11.63 28.64 -16.53
N GLY A 552 12.17 27.97 -15.52
CA GLY A 552 11.54 26.79 -14.94
C GLY A 552 10.31 27.23 -14.14
N SER A 553 9.15 26.68 -14.46
CA SER A 553 7.96 26.78 -13.59
C SER A 553 7.71 25.42 -12.96
N GLU A 554 7.39 25.42 -11.67
CA GLU A 554 7.12 24.21 -10.90
C GLU A 554 5.63 24.16 -10.54
N ARG A 555 5.05 22.98 -10.72
CA ARG A 555 3.67 22.67 -10.32
C ARG A 555 3.71 21.52 -9.33
N ARG A 556 2.99 21.69 -8.22
CA ARG A 556 2.74 20.60 -7.28
C ARG A 556 1.54 19.79 -7.73
N LEU A 557 1.70 18.48 -7.78
CA LEU A 557 0.66 17.52 -8.08
C LEU A 557 0.10 16.93 -6.79
N ALA A 558 -1.14 16.44 -6.86
CA ALA A 558 -1.79 15.79 -5.73
C ALA A 558 -1.36 14.32 -5.57
N PHE A 559 -0.61 13.77 -6.52
CA PHE A 559 -0.16 12.37 -6.60
C PHE A 559 1.31 12.31 -7.03
N CYS A 560 1.95 11.15 -6.83
CA CYS A 560 3.35 10.91 -7.19
C CYS A 560 3.45 10.62 -8.69
N ALA A 561 4.07 11.51 -9.47
CA ALA A 561 4.12 11.40 -10.93
C ALA A 561 5.35 10.63 -11.42
N ASP A 562 5.13 9.60 -12.21
CA ASP A 562 6.17 8.70 -12.73
C ASP A 562 6.46 8.93 -14.22
N ARG A 563 5.43 9.27 -15.02
CA ARG A 563 5.55 9.57 -16.44
C ARG A 563 4.84 10.85 -16.85
N VAL A 564 5.36 11.47 -17.90
CA VAL A 564 4.75 12.64 -18.54
C VAL A 564 4.80 12.48 -20.06
N PHE A 565 3.68 12.81 -20.70
CA PHE A 565 3.48 12.73 -22.14
C PHE A 565 2.99 14.08 -22.66
N ALA A 566 3.45 14.45 -23.85
CA ALA A 566 2.94 15.64 -24.54
C ALA A 566 1.75 15.26 -25.42
N LEU A 567 0.71 16.08 -25.39
CA LEU A 567 -0.47 15.96 -26.24
C LEU A 567 -0.34 16.90 -27.47
N PRO A 568 -0.99 16.58 -28.60
CA PRO A 568 -0.83 17.31 -29.86
C PRO A 568 -1.37 18.75 -29.84
N ASP A 569 -2.30 19.05 -28.94
CA ASP A 569 -2.83 20.39 -28.65
C ASP A 569 -1.86 21.26 -27.83
N GLY A 570 -0.78 20.68 -27.31
CA GLY A 570 0.20 21.34 -26.44
C GLY A 570 -0.07 21.14 -24.95
N GLU A 571 -1.11 20.38 -24.60
CA GLU A 571 -1.40 19.92 -23.24
C GLU A 571 -0.47 18.79 -22.82
N TRP A 572 -0.59 18.37 -21.56
CA TRP A 572 0.22 17.31 -20.96
C TRP A 572 -0.67 16.23 -20.39
N ALA A 573 -0.24 14.99 -20.48
CA ALA A 573 -0.82 13.91 -19.68
C ALA A 573 0.25 13.38 -18.73
N VAL A 574 -0.05 13.37 -17.44
CA VAL A 574 0.85 12.94 -16.38
C VAL A 574 0.26 11.70 -15.73
N SER A 575 1.02 10.60 -15.72
CA SER A 575 0.64 9.40 -14.97
C SER A 575 1.40 9.33 -13.66
N GLY A 576 0.85 8.58 -12.72
CA GLY A 576 1.47 8.35 -11.44
C GLY A 576 0.64 7.48 -10.53
N THR A 577 1.05 7.42 -9.27
CA THR A 577 0.35 6.66 -8.23
C THR A 577 -0.06 7.54 -7.04
N GLY A 578 -1.10 7.10 -6.34
CA GLY A 578 -1.65 7.74 -5.16
C GLY A 578 -2.64 8.86 -5.45
N GLY A 579 -2.61 9.87 -4.59
CA GLY A 579 -3.58 10.96 -4.63
C GLY A 579 -4.58 10.91 -3.47
N PRO A 580 -5.35 11.99 -3.28
CA PRO A 580 -6.43 12.02 -2.32
C PRO A 580 -7.49 10.97 -2.67
N VAL A 581 -7.93 10.23 -1.66
CA VAL A 581 -8.99 9.23 -1.77
C VAL A 581 -10.19 9.64 -0.93
N GLU A 582 -11.37 9.31 -1.41
CA GLU A 582 -12.63 9.45 -0.71
C GLU A 582 -13.10 8.08 -0.24
N LEU A 583 -13.40 7.99 1.06
CA LEU A 583 -13.99 6.83 1.70
C LEU A 583 -15.46 7.12 1.95
N THR A 584 -16.35 6.37 1.30
CA THR A 584 -17.80 6.44 1.54
C THR A 584 -18.26 5.19 2.28
N THR A 585 -19.00 5.38 3.36
CA THR A 585 -19.54 4.29 4.19
C THR A 585 -20.97 3.95 3.80
N ASP A 586 -21.46 2.77 4.20
CA ASP A 586 -22.82 2.27 3.88
C ASP A 586 -23.96 3.22 4.31
N ASP A 587 -23.77 4.04 5.36
CA ASP A 587 -24.74 5.05 5.81
C ASP A 587 -24.56 6.43 5.15
N GLY A 588 -23.63 6.54 4.20
CA GLY A 588 -23.38 7.73 3.40
C GLY A 588 -22.39 8.72 3.98
N ARG A 589 -21.68 8.40 5.09
CA ARG A 589 -20.60 9.28 5.58
C ARG A 589 -19.43 9.22 4.61
N GLN A 590 -18.91 10.40 4.27
CA GLN A 590 -17.78 10.58 3.36
C GLN A 590 -16.58 11.13 4.15
N TYR A 591 -15.41 10.55 3.91
CA TYR A 591 -14.15 10.97 4.50
C TYR A 591 -13.12 11.17 3.39
N VAL A 592 -12.50 12.34 3.32
CA VAL A 592 -11.40 12.60 2.38
C VAL A 592 -10.07 12.42 3.11
N VAL A 593 -9.21 11.63 2.49
CA VAL A 593 -7.90 11.26 3.00
C VAL A 593 -6.87 11.71 1.97
N THR A 594 -6.06 12.68 2.36
CA THR A 594 -5.00 13.22 1.52
C THR A 594 -3.65 12.73 2.05
N PRO A 595 -2.79 12.14 1.20
CA PRO A 595 -1.44 11.81 1.62
C PRO A 595 -0.64 13.08 1.98
N ASP A 596 0.22 12.97 3.00
CA ASP A 596 1.06 14.08 3.46
C ASP A 596 2.12 14.43 2.41
N THR A 597 1.72 15.26 1.45
CA THR A 597 2.59 15.66 0.34
C THR A 597 3.79 16.50 0.79
N GLU A 598 3.77 17.09 1.98
CA GLU A 598 4.85 17.96 2.51
C GLU A 598 6.02 17.18 3.10
N ALA A 599 5.80 15.95 3.58
CA ALA A 599 6.85 15.12 4.18
C ALA A 599 7.88 14.60 3.16
N LEU A 600 7.57 14.67 1.87
CA LEU A 600 8.34 14.04 0.78
C LEU A 600 9.30 14.97 0.04
N SER A 601 9.47 16.23 0.48
CA SER A 601 10.46 17.17 -0.12
C SER A 601 11.93 16.88 0.25
N GLY A 602 12.29 15.60 0.39
CA GLY A 602 13.66 15.11 0.64
C GLY A 602 13.89 13.80 -0.12
N PRO A 603 15.13 13.27 -0.19
CA PRO A 603 15.51 12.19 -1.10
C PRO A 603 14.52 11.00 -1.02
N VAL A 604 13.92 10.71 -2.17
CA VAL A 604 12.69 9.90 -2.39
C VAL A 604 12.85 8.42 -2.05
N ASP A 605 14.07 7.95 -1.80
CA ASP A 605 14.35 6.51 -1.68
C ASP A 605 14.33 5.96 -0.25
N VAL A 606 13.84 6.72 0.72
CA VAL A 606 13.94 6.34 2.13
C VAL A 606 12.63 6.63 2.89
N PRO A 607 12.06 5.67 3.64
CA PRO A 607 10.84 5.87 4.41
C PRO A 607 10.89 7.13 5.27
N ALA A 608 9.79 7.90 5.28
CA ALA A 608 9.72 9.17 6.00
C ALA A 608 10.06 9.06 7.48
N TRP A 609 9.84 7.87 8.07
CA TRP A 609 10.09 7.60 9.47
C TRP A 609 11.58 7.56 9.82
N ILE A 610 12.48 7.20 8.89
CA ILE A 610 13.91 7.09 9.26
C ILE A 610 14.64 8.43 9.16
N ARG A 611 14.05 9.42 8.46
CA ARG A 611 14.67 10.74 8.24
C ARG A 611 14.87 11.47 9.57
N GLY A 612 16.12 11.48 10.03
CA GLY A 612 16.51 12.13 11.28
C GLY A 612 16.56 11.21 12.49
N GLU A 613 16.17 9.96 12.36
CA GLU A 613 16.21 8.98 13.45
C GLU A 613 17.63 8.50 13.74
N VAL A 614 17.87 8.15 15.00
CA VAL A 614 19.11 7.55 15.46
C VAL A 614 18.92 6.04 15.51
N ILE A 615 19.81 5.30 14.85
CA ILE A 615 19.73 3.84 14.81
C ILE A 615 20.66 3.28 15.88
N ALA A 616 20.09 2.63 16.89
CA ALA A 616 20.87 2.01 17.95
C ALA A 616 21.31 0.60 17.54
N GLU A 617 22.61 0.34 17.59
CA GLU A 617 23.19 -0.94 17.21
C GLU A 617 23.32 -1.87 18.43
N VAL A 618 22.67 -3.04 18.37
CA VAL A 618 22.88 -4.13 19.34
C VAL A 618 24.08 -4.94 18.93
N ARG A 619 25.18 -4.81 19.67
CA ARG A 619 26.39 -5.61 19.42
C ARG A 619 26.33 -6.92 20.19
N ALA A 620 26.56 -8.04 19.51
CA ALA A 620 26.85 -9.32 20.18
C ALA A 620 28.21 -9.21 20.90
N GLY A 621 28.18 -9.00 22.21
CA GLY A 621 29.37 -9.01 23.06
C GLY A 621 29.93 -10.43 23.26
N ARG A 622 30.86 -10.60 24.21
CA ARG A 622 31.38 -11.92 24.63
C ARG A 622 30.30 -12.84 25.24
N ALA A 623 29.13 -12.30 25.60
CA ALA A 623 27.93 -13.03 25.97
C ALA A 623 26.80 -12.64 24.99
N PRO A 624 26.10 -13.61 24.35
CA PRO A 624 25.00 -13.31 23.45
C PRO A 624 23.80 -12.78 24.25
N VAL A 625 23.35 -11.56 23.94
CA VAL A 625 22.06 -11.04 24.42
C VAL A 625 20.96 -11.81 23.68
N THR A 626 20.02 -12.43 24.40
CA THR A 626 18.93 -13.17 23.76
C THR A 626 17.82 -12.22 23.29
N PHE A 627 16.97 -12.66 22.34
CA PHE A 627 15.83 -11.86 21.91
C PHE A 627 14.82 -11.61 23.06
N VAL A 628 14.72 -12.55 24.00
CA VAL A 628 13.85 -12.43 25.18
C VAL A 628 14.35 -11.32 26.12
N ASP A 629 15.66 -11.30 26.44
CA ASP A 629 16.25 -10.23 27.27
C ASP A 629 16.07 -8.84 26.63
N LEU A 630 16.18 -8.78 25.30
CA LEU A 630 15.99 -7.56 24.54
C LEU A 630 14.51 -7.13 24.56
N ALA A 631 13.58 -8.08 24.42
CA ALA A 631 12.14 -7.83 24.49
C ALA A 631 11.70 -7.30 25.87
N GLU A 632 12.26 -7.83 26.96
CA GLU A 632 12.02 -7.37 28.33
C GLU A 632 12.60 -5.97 28.59
N SER A 633 13.67 -5.60 27.88
CA SER A 633 14.34 -4.32 28.02
C SER A 633 13.75 -3.18 27.16
N MET A 634 12.73 -3.45 26.33
CA MET A 634 12.16 -2.48 25.38
C MET A 634 11.67 -1.19 26.04
N ALA A 635 11.02 -1.29 27.21
CA ALA A 635 10.57 -0.13 27.97
C ALA A 635 11.75 0.78 28.38
N SER A 636 12.87 0.18 28.81
CA SER A 636 14.07 0.93 29.18
C SER A 636 14.78 1.53 27.96
N ILE A 637 14.82 0.80 26.85
CA ILE A 637 15.40 1.27 25.58
C ILE A 637 14.61 2.46 25.05
N ARG A 638 13.28 2.39 25.10
CA ARG A 638 12.41 3.50 24.74
C ARG A 638 12.57 4.69 25.67
N ALA A 639 12.67 4.45 26.99
CA ALA A 639 12.88 5.50 27.98
C ALA A 639 14.21 6.24 27.79
N ALA A 640 15.23 5.59 27.21
CA ALA A 640 16.50 6.21 26.85
C ALA A 640 16.43 7.10 25.60
N GLY A 641 15.29 7.15 24.90
CA GLY A 641 15.08 7.95 23.69
C GLY A 641 15.36 7.22 22.38
N VAL A 642 15.54 5.89 22.41
CA VAL A 642 15.77 5.08 21.21
C VAL A 642 14.44 4.79 20.51
N THR A 643 14.42 5.02 19.20
CA THR A 643 13.25 4.88 18.31
C THR A 643 13.44 3.78 17.27
N CYS A 644 14.69 3.41 16.96
CA CYS A 644 15.03 2.39 15.99
C CYS A 644 16.25 1.59 16.48
N LEU A 645 16.22 0.28 16.28
CA LEU A 645 17.25 -0.63 16.77
C LEU A 645 17.61 -1.67 15.69
N THR A 646 18.91 -1.96 15.54
CA THR A 646 19.38 -3.05 14.69
C THR A 646 19.61 -4.33 15.47
N VAL A 647 19.20 -5.47 14.89
CA VAL A 647 19.28 -6.80 15.52
C VAL A 647 19.96 -7.79 14.58
N GLY A 648 21.07 -8.41 15.01
CA GLY A 648 21.68 -9.56 14.33
C GLY A 648 23.20 -9.67 14.57
N PRO A 649 23.94 -10.47 13.77
CA PRO A 649 23.54 -11.10 12.50
C PRO A 649 22.75 -12.40 12.66
N ILE A 650 21.72 -12.58 11.83
CA ILE A 650 20.98 -13.85 11.72
C ILE A 650 21.39 -14.52 10.40
N THR A 651 22.01 -15.71 10.48
CA THR A 651 22.42 -16.47 9.30
C THR A 651 21.20 -17.07 8.60
N PRO A 652 21.04 -16.89 7.27
CA PRO A 652 19.93 -17.49 6.53
C PRO A 652 20.18 -18.99 6.32
N THR A 653 19.59 -19.84 7.15
CA THR A 653 19.47 -21.28 6.87
C THR A 653 18.17 -21.53 6.12
N VAL A 654 18.25 -21.74 4.80
CA VAL A 654 17.12 -22.26 4.01
C VAL A 654 16.99 -23.76 4.33
N ARG A 655 15.83 -24.17 4.86
CA ARG A 655 15.46 -25.59 4.89
C ARG A 655 15.13 -26.04 3.46
N GLY A 656 15.85 -27.04 2.98
CA GLY A 656 15.59 -27.72 1.71
C GLY A 656 16.47 -27.23 0.55
N ASP A 657 16.94 -28.20 -0.22
CA ASP A 657 17.53 -28.08 -1.56
C ASP A 657 19.01 -27.63 -1.64
N VAL A 658 19.90 -28.43 -1.04
CA VAL A 658 21.25 -28.64 -1.58
C VAL A 658 21.37 -30.10 -2.00
N GLU A 659 21.40 -30.38 -3.31
CA GLU A 659 21.85 -31.69 -3.78
C GLU A 659 23.32 -31.88 -3.34
N GLY A 660 23.55 -32.83 -2.42
CA GLY A 660 24.88 -33.39 -2.17
C GLY A 660 25.52 -33.15 -0.80
N ILE A 661 24.83 -32.55 0.19
CA ILE A 661 25.33 -32.48 1.58
C ILE A 661 24.38 -33.29 2.49
N PRO A 662 24.87 -34.26 3.29
CA PRO A 662 24.03 -35.00 4.24
C PRO A 662 23.37 -34.07 5.26
N ASP A 663 22.08 -34.28 5.54
CA ASP A 663 21.24 -33.48 6.44
C ASP A 663 21.72 -33.40 7.91
N GLU A 664 22.81 -34.07 8.29
CA GLU A 664 23.26 -34.21 9.69
C GLU A 664 24.31 -33.17 10.14
N GLU A 665 24.83 -32.30 9.26
CA GLU A 665 25.89 -31.32 9.60
C GLU A 665 25.51 -29.84 9.33
N ILE A 666 24.23 -29.47 9.38
CA ILE A 666 23.83 -28.05 9.38
C ILE A 666 23.48 -27.64 10.82
N PRO A 667 24.26 -26.76 11.48
CA PRO A 667 23.94 -26.30 12.82
C PRO A 667 22.56 -25.62 12.86
N ASP A 668 21.68 -26.11 13.75
CA ASP A 668 20.36 -25.56 14.11
C ASP A 668 20.45 -24.11 14.65
N SER A 669 20.80 -23.15 13.80
CA SER A 669 20.89 -21.72 14.17
C SER A 669 19.72 -20.88 13.64
N LEU A 670 18.56 -21.52 13.44
CA LEU A 670 17.26 -20.88 13.69
C LEU A 670 16.78 -21.21 15.10
N GLY A 671 17.67 -21.01 16.08
CA GLY A 671 17.33 -21.10 17.50
C GLY A 671 16.56 -19.84 17.91
N ASP A 672 15.26 -20.00 18.16
CA ASP A 672 14.36 -19.04 18.83
C ASP A 672 13.50 -18.08 17.97
N PHE A 673 12.76 -18.64 17.00
CA PHE A 673 11.66 -17.93 16.32
C PHE A 673 10.60 -17.39 17.30
N GLY A 674 10.40 -18.06 18.45
CA GLY A 674 9.47 -17.61 19.50
C GLY A 674 9.96 -16.32 20.18
N GLY A 675 11.24 -16.27 20.54
CA GLY A 675 11.89 -15.08 21.08
C GLY A 675 11.91 -13.90 20.11
N PHE A 676 12.15 -14.13 18.81
CA PHE A 676 12.13 -13.06 17.82
C PHE A 676 10.73 -12.47 17.59
N ALA A 677 9.68 -13.30 17.53
CA ALA A 677 8.31 -12.82 17.44
C ALA A 677 7.91 -12.01 18.70
N SER A 678 8.35 -12.45 19.88
CA SER A 678 8.17 -11.71 21.14
C SER A 678 8.89 -10.36 21.13
N LEU A 679 10.09 -10.30 20.56
CA LEU A 679 10.85 -9.05 20.37
C LEU A 679 10.10 -8.07 19.47
N LEU A 680 9.62 -8.51 18.31
CA LEU A 680 8.86 -7.64 17.39
C LEU A 680 7.60 -7.10 18.05
N MET A 681 6.80 -7.96 18.69
CA MET A 681 5.60 -7.54 19.41
C MET A 681 5.91 -6.52 20.51
N SER A 682 6.95 -6.76 21.31
CA SER A 682 7.35 -5.85 22.39
C SER A 682 7.89 -4.52 21.86
N ALA A 683 8.73 -4.56 20.82
CA ALA A 683 9.31 -3.38 20.20
C ALA A 683 8.22 -2.47 19.62
N HIS A 684 7.30 -3.03 18.81
CA HIS A 684 6.18 -2.28 18.24
C HIS A 684 5.22 -1.76 19.30
N HIS A 685 4.94 -2.53 20.36
CA HIS A 685 4.13 -2.06 21.50
C HIS A 685 4.71 -0.82 22.18
N HIS A 686 6.05 -0.72 22.25
CA HIS A 686 6.76 0.42 22.84
C HIS A 686 7.16 1.51 21.82
N GLY A 687 6.76 1.37 20.56
CA GLY A 687 7.07 2.33 19.49
C GLY A 687 8.55 2.35 19.09
N VAL A 688 9.25 1.22 19.20
CA VAL A 688 10.63 1.01 18.74
C VAL A 688 10.59 0.17 17.46
N ARG A 689 11.28 0.64 16.42
CA ARG A 689 11.39 -0.04 15.12
C ARG A 689 12.57 -1.00 15.08
N ILE A 690 12.44 -2.08 14.31
CA ILE A 690 13.46 -3.13 14.22
C ILE A 690 14.00 -3.25 12.80
N VAL A 691 15.32 -3.06 12.65
CA VAL A 691 16.07 -3.34 11.43
C VAL A 691 16.90 -4.60 11.64
N VAL A 692 16.80 -5.60 10.75
CA VAL A 692 17.49 -6.88 10.93
C VAL A 692 18.81 -6.92 10.15
N ASP A 693 19.89 -7.35 10.80
CA ASP A 693 21.19 -7.54 10.17
C ASP A 693 21.26 -8.88 9.43
N MET A 694 21.54 -8.80 8.14
CA MET A 694 21.71 -9.95 7.25
C MET A 694 23.20 -10.08 6.86
N ASP A 695 23.84 -11.17 7.29
CA ASP A 695 25.24 -11.45 6.93
C ASP A 695 25.35 -12.08 5.54
N LEU A 696 25.94 -11.35 4.59
CA LEU A 696 26.13 -11.77 3.20
C LEU A 696 27.29 -12.77 3.02
N ARG A 697 28.12 -13.01 4.03
CA ARG A 697 29.23 -13.99 3.97
C ARG A 697 28.75 -15.44 3.96
N ALA A 698 27.57 -15.70 4.51
CA ALA A 698 27.02 -17.05 4.65
C ALA A 698 26.22 -17.54 3.42
N VAL A 699 25.99 -16.69 2.41
CA VAL A 699 25.10 -17.00 1.27
C VAL A 699 25.90 -17.09 -0.02
N TYR A 700 26.08 -18.29 -0.58
CA TYR A 700 26.92 -18.48 -1.76
C TYR A 700 26.25 -18.09 -3.10
N ALA A 701 24.91 -18.06 -3.19
CA ALA A 701 24.16 -17.84 -4.44
C ALA A 701 23.16 -16.65 -4.39
N VAL A 702 23.11 -15.85 -5.47
CA VAL A 702 22.26 -14.64 -5.61
C VAL A 702 20.77 -14.92 -5.37
N GLY A 703 20.21 -16.00 -5.93
CA GLY A 703 18.80 -16.36 -5.74
C GLY A 703 18.42 -16.66 -4.28
N ARG A 704 19.40 -17.08 -3.45
CA ARG A 704 19.19 -17.29 -2.02
C ARG A 704 19.17 -15.98 -1.23
N ILE A 705 19.85 -14.93 -1.71
CA ILE A 705 19.82 -13.59 -1.08
C ILE A 705 18.41 -13.00 -1.22
N LEU A 706 17.86 -12.95 -2.43
CA LEU A 706 16.54 -12.38 -2.69
C LEU A 706 15.42 -13.13 -1.95
N ASN A 707 15.46 -14.47 -1.93
CA ASN A 707 14.49 -15.27 -1.19
C ASN A 707 14.57 -15.05 0.32
N SER A 708 15.78 -14.95 0.87
CA SER A 708 15.97 -14.67 2.30
C SER A 708 15.49 -13.28 2.66
N MET A 709 15.81 -12.27 1.84
CA MET A 709 15.30 -10.89 2.03
C MET A 709 13.78 -10.86 1.99
N ARG A 710 13.15 -11.57 1.04
CA ARG A 710 11.69 -11.66 0.96
C ARG A 710 11.10 -12.28 2.23
N GLN A 711 11.63 -13.40 2.71
CA GLN A 711 11.16 -14.04 3.94
C GLN A 711 11.21 -13.09 5.13
N TRP A 712 12.28 -12.32 5.28
CA TRP A 712 12.39 -11.34 6.35
C TRP A 712 11.43 -10.16 6.19
N LEU A 713 11.29 -9.62 4.98
CA LEU A 713 10.36 -8.53 4.68
C LEU A 713 8.88 -8.92 4.88
N ASP A 714 8.55 -10.21 4.73
CA ASP A 714 7.24 -10.79 5.05
C ASP A 714 6.97 -10.87 6.57
N HIS A 715 7.99 -10.75 7.44
CA HIS A 715 7.91 -10.92 8.91
C HIS A 715 7.73 -9.62 9.71
N ASP A 716 7.09 -8.61 9.13
CA ASP A 716 6.74 -7.32 9.76
C ASP A 716 7.91 -6.47 10.33
N ILE A 717 9.16 -6.79 9.99
CA ILE A 717 10.36 -6.02 10.39
C ILE A 717 10.40 -4.65 9.69
N ASP A 718 10.87 -3.58 10.33
CA ASP A 718 10.93 -2.23 9.75
C ASP A 718 12.04 -2.03 8.70
N GLY A 719 13.01 -2.94 8.63
CA GLY A 719 14.02 -2.90 7.58
C GLY A 719 15.07 -3.98 7.67
N LEU A 720 16.00 -3.95 6.71
CA LEU A 720 17.13 -4.86 6.63
C LEU A 720 18.45 -4.07 6.57
N ARG A 721 19.48 -4.56 7.24
CA ARG A 721 20.85 -4.07 7.13
C ARG A 721 21.74 -5.18 6.58
N LEU A 722 22.31 -4.97 5.40
CA LEU A 722 23.24 -5.89 4.75
C LEU A 722 24.63 -5.72 5.36
N VAL A 723 25.16 -6.78 5.96
CA VAL A 723 26.45 -6.81 6.65
C VAL A 723 27.41 -7.77 5.91
N GLY A 724 28.64 -7.34 5.67
CA GLY A 724 29.73 -8.18 5.12
C GLY A 724 30.42 -7.56 3.90
N ASP A 725 31.68 -7.98 3.64
CA ASP A 725 32.57 -7.37 2.63
C ASP A 725 32.28 -7.79 1.18
N ARG A 726 31.16 -8.45 0.91
CA ARG A 726 30.85 -8.93 -0.44
C ARG A 726 30.28 -7.79 -1.29
N ARG A 727 30.97 -7.43 -2.36
CA ARG A 727 30.41 -6.55 -3.39
C ARG A 727 29.21 -7.24 -4.05
N LEU A 728 28.05 -6.61 -3.96
CA LEU A 728 26.86 -7.00 -4.73
C LEU A 728 27.00 -6.46 -6.16
N ASP A 729 26.77 -7.32 -7.15
CA ASP A 729 26.74 -6.89 -8.55
C ASP A 729 25.59 -5.91 -8.80
N ALA A 730 25.76 -5.03 -9.77
CA ALA A 730 24.77 -3.98 -10.10
C ALA A 730 23.39 -4.54 -10.48
N ASP A 731 23.34 -5.76 -11.01
CA ASP A 731 22.09 -6.45 -11.34
C ASP A 731 21.39 -6.99 -10.09
N VAL A 732 22.14 -7.54 -9.13
CA VAL A 732 21.60 -7.95 -7.83
C VAL A 732 21.06 -6.77 -7.04
N LEU A 733 21.77 -5.63 -7.08
CA LEU A 733 21.29 -4.39 -6.47
C LEU A 733 19.99 -3.89 -7.12
N ARG A 734 19.81 -4.08 -8.43
CA ARG A 734 18.56 -3.75 -9.12
C ARG A 734 17.43 -4.70 -8.71
N ASP A 735 17.71 -5.99 -8.58
CA ASP A 735 16.71 -6.96 -8.15
C ASP A 735 16.29 -6.74 -6.69
N VAL A 736 17.24 -6.35 -5.83
CA VAL A 736 16.97 -5.93 -4.44
C VAL A 736 16.13 -4.65 -4.40
N ARG A 737 16.42 -3.66 -5.26
CA ARG A 737 15.58 -2.47 -5.43
C ARG A 737 14.15 -2.86 -5.82
N HIS A 738 13.99 -3.67 -6.86
CA HIS A 738 12.67 -4.11 -7.31
C HIS A 738 11.92 -4.90 -6.24
N LEU A 739 12.62 -5.69 -5.41
CA LEU A 739 12.03 -6.36 -4.27
C LEU A 739 11.50 -5.35 -3.24
N LEU A 740 12.28 -4.32 -2.90
CA LEU A 740 11.93 -3.29 -1.90
C LEU A 740 10.91 -2.27 -2.39
N ASP A 741 10.83 -2.01 -3.70
CA ASP A 741 9.76 -1.21 -4.31
C ASP A 741 8.36 -1.82 -4.01
N GLY A 742 8.29 -3.08 -3.60
CA GLY A 742 7.07 -3.72 -3.08
C GLY A 742 6.74 -3.43 -1.61
N TYR A 743 7.67 -2.85 -0.84
CA TYR A 743 7.59 -2.66 0.62
C TYR A 743 7.86 -1.20 1.03
N ASP A 744 6.92 -0.32 0.75
CA ASP A 744 7.02 1.15 0.84
C ASP A 744 7.42 1.75 2.21
N ASP A 745 7.29 0.98 3.30
CA ASP A 745 7.60 1.43 4.66
C ASP A 745 8.88 0.78 5.24
N ARG A 746 9.63 0.03 4.43
CA ARG A 746 10.80 -0.72 4.88
C ARG A 746 12.10 -0.07 4.43
N VAL A 747 13.09 -0.01 5.32
CA VAL A 747 14.42 0.51 4.97
C VAL A 747 15.38 -0.61 4.59
N LEU A 748 16.24 -0.37 3.62
CA LEU A 748 17.45 -1.17 3.41
C LEU A 748 18.68 -0.33 3.68
N ILE A 749 19.53 -0.82 4.57
CA ILE A 749 20.84 -0.27 4.90
C ILE A 749 21.86 -1.26 4.35
N GLY A 750 22.98 -0.82 3.79
CA GLY A 750 24.06 -1.76 3.49
C GLY A 750 25.43 -1.15 3.65
N THR A 751 26.42 -2.02 3.85
CA THR A 751 27.80 -1.66 4.17
C THR A 751 28.72 -1.92 2.97
N HIS A 752 29.56 -0.96 2.62
CA HIS A 752 30.65 -1.10 1.66
C HIS A 752 31.93 -0.55 2.24
N THR A 753 33.06 -1.05 1.74
CA THR A 753 34.41 -0.56 2.03
C THR A 753 34.93 0.17 0.78
N THR A 754 35.04 1.50 0.80
CA THR A 754 35.68 2.23 -0.30
C THR A 754 37.13 1.80 -0.49
N GLY A 755 37.53 1.56 -1.74
CA GLY A 755 38.81 0.93 -2.07
C GLY A 755 40.05 1.72 -1.64
N LEU A 756 40.76 1.19 -0.66
CA LEU A 756 42.22 1.14 -0.75
C LEU A 756 42.58 0.02 -1.74
N PRO A 757 43.55 0.21 -2.66
CA PRO A 757 44.00 -0.87 -3.51
C PRO A 757 44.55 -1.99 -2.61
N ALA A 758 44.02 -3.20 -2.79
CA ALA A 758 44.65 -4.40 -2.26
C ALA A 758 46.01 -4.52 -2.96
N THR A 759 47.06 -3.94 -2.38
CA THR A 759 48.41 -4.34 -2.70
C THR A 759 48.53 -5.79 -2.24
N ALA A 760 48.77 -6.66 -3.22
CA ALA A 760 49.15 -8.05 -2.99
C ALA A 760 50.28 -8.14 -1.96
N ASP A 761 50.27 -9.24 -1.22
CA ASP A 761 51.22 -9.66 -0.19
C ASP A 761 51.09 -8.98 1.19
N SER A 762 50.23 -9.55 2.04
CA SER A 762 50.59 -9.71 3.45
C SER A 762 49.90 -10.95 4.05
N ASP A 763 50.70 -12.00 4.24
CA ASP A 763 50.45 -13.10 5.17
C ASP A 763 50.42 -12.55 6.59
N PHE A 764 49.24 -12.21 7.13
CA PHE A 764 49.05 -12.10 8.59
C PHE A 764 47.65 -12.55 8.99
N GLY A 765 47.62 -13.59 9.83
CA GLY A 765 46.41 -14.26 10.28
C GLY A 765 45.54 -13.44 11.24
N ALA A 766 44.25 -13.78 11.25
CA ALA A 766 43.30 -13.68 12.34
C ALA A 766 43.52 -12.55 13.37
N THR A 767 43.09 -11.32 13.05
CA THR A 767 42.34 -10.44 13.98
C THR A 767 41.97 -9.12 13.31
N GLY A 768 40.68 -8.75 13.38
CA GLY A 768 40.23 -7.36 13.26
C GLY A 768 40.04 -6.83 11.84
N ALA A 769 39.03 -7.34 11.11
CA ALA A 769 38.55 -6.66 9.91
C ALA A 769 37.79 -5.39 10.31
N PHE A 770 38.29 -4.26 9.83
CA PHE A 770 37.81 -2.91 10.03
C PHE A 770 36.50 -2.70 9.22
N LEU A 771 35.36 -2.59 9.90
CA LEU A 771 34.09 -2.20 9.30
C LEU A 771 34.02 -0.67 9.17
N ALA A 772 34.56 -0.14 8.07
CA ALA A 772 34.16 1.15 7.56
C ALA A 772 32.75 1.01 6.95
N CYS A 773 31.80 1.80 7.43
CA CYS A 773 30.45 1.84 6.89
C CYS A 773 30.39 2.87 5.76
N ASP A 774 30.58 2.45 4.52
CA ASP A 774 30.01 3.17 3.39
C ASP A 774 28.61 2.63 3.13
N VAL A 775 27.62 3.50 3.09
CA VAL A 775 26.26 3.15 2.69
C VAL A 775 26.28 2.72 1.22
N VAL A 776 26.29 1.41 0.96
CA VAL A 776 25.70 0.85 -0.25
C VAL A 776 24.33 0.38 0.20
N VAL A 777 23.28 1.16 -0.04
CA VAL A 777 22.92 1.56 -1.39
C VAL A 777 22.82 3.09 -1.47
N ARG A 778 23.69 3.68 -2.30
CA ARG A 778 23.43 4.90 -3.08
C ARG A 778 21.93 5.20 -3.08
N ALA A 779 21.49 6.40 -2.68
CA ALA A 779 20.28 6.97 -3.26
C ALA A 779 20.19 6.51 -4.72
N LEU A 780 19.02 6.10 -5.16
CA LEU A 780 18.80 5.64 -6.52
C LEU A 780 19.16 6.72 -7.55
N GLN A 781 19.53 7.94 -7.14
CA GLN A 781 20.84 8.60 -7.42
C GLN A 781 20.91 9.97 -6.70
N GLY A 782 21.82 10.17 -5.73
CA GLY A 782 22.09 11.50 -5.17
C GLY A 782 22.55 11.58 -3.70
N GLU A 783 23.87 11.69 -3.52
CA GLU A 783 24.58 12.32 -2.37
C GLU A 783 24.86 11.53 -1.07
N LEU A 784 25.99 11.91 -0.44
CA LEU A 784 26.78 11.16 0.54
C LEU A 784 26.35 11.49 1.98
N ILE A 785 26.19 10.50 2.86
CA ILE A 785 26.10 10.69 4.33
C ILE A 785 26.99 9.64 5.01
N THR A 786 27.95 10.09 5.83
CA THR A 786 28.90 9.23 6.56
C THR A 786 28.50 9.02 8.01
N GLY A 787 28.54 7.78 8.51
CA GLY A 787 28.42 7.43 9.93
C GLY A 787 29.69 6.74 10.44
N MET A 788 30.19 7.15 11.62
CA MET A 788 31.38 6.54 12.23
C MET A 788 31.00 5.37 13.14
N THR A 789 31.57 4.18 12.89
CA THR A 789 31.40 2.99 13.73
C THR A 789 32.42 2.96 14.87
N GLU A 790 32.12 2.13 15.88
CA GLU A 790 32.90 1.92 17.11
C GLU A 790 34.38 1.55 16.88
N GLY A 791 34.74 1.04 15.69
CA GLY A 791 36.13 0.79 15.29
C GLY A 791 36.96 2.05 15.07
N ALA A 792 36.33 3.12 14.56
CA ALA A 792 36.96 4.43 14.36
C ALA A 792 37.13 5.23 15.67
N LEU A 793 36.32 4.92 16.69
CA LEU A 793 36.42 5.53 18.02
C LEU A 793 37.59 4.98 18.85
N VAL A 794 38.21 3.86 18.46
CA VAL A 794 39.19 3.17 19.31
C VAL A 794 40.55 2.88 18.64
N LYS A 795 40.72 2.88 17.31
CA LYS A 795 42.04 2.58 16.69
C LYS A 795 42.24 3.17 15.27
N ASN A 796 43.36 3.92 15.09
CA ASN A 796 44.04 4.34 13.83
C ASN A 796 43.37 5.50 13.05
N ALA A 797 43.97 6.66 12.74
CA ALA A 797 45.36 7.10 12.49
C ALA A 797 46.09 6.32 11.39
N LEU A 798 46.12 6.84 10.14
CA LEU A 798 47.33 7.12 9.35
C LEU A 798 47.03 7.54 7.88
N VAL A 799 47.55 8.73 7.54
CA VAL A 799 48.03 9.19 6.21
C VAL A 799 47.01 9.69 5.17
N ASN A 800 46.99 11.03 5.04
CA ASN A 800 46.73 11.84 3.84
C ASN A 800 45.41 11.63 3.08
N ALA A 801 44.38 12.38 3.47
CA ALA A 801 43.37 12.87 2.52
C ALA A 801 42.96 14.30 2.90
N ARG A 802 43.45 15.29 2.13
CA ARG A 802 42.92 16.66 2.13
C ARG A 802 41.87 16.76 1.02
N LEU A 803 40.68 17.28 1.31
CA LEU A 803 39.69 17.66 0.29
C LEU A 803 39.20 19.11 0.51
N PRO A 804 38.98 19.86 -0.58
CA PRO A 804 38.86 21.32 -0.54
C PRO A 804 37.43 21.81 -0.35
N LEU A 805 37.28 22.92 0.38
CA LEU A 805 36.06 23.72 0.50
C LEU A 805 35.89 24.61 -0.74
N GLY A 806 34.85 24.37 -1.52
CA GLY A 806 34.46 25.27 -2.62
C GLY A 806 33.44 24.63 -3.56
N THR A 807 32.36 25.37 -3.85
CA THR A 807 31.22 25.03 -4.73
C THR A 807 30.23 23.99 -4.21
N ALA A 808 29.37 24.40 -3.27
CA ALA A 808 28.23 23.61 -2.77
C ALA A 808 26.94 23.88 -3.58
N ARG A 809 26.20 22.81 -3.93
CA ARG A 809 24.79 22.86 -4.41
C ARG A 809 23.82 22.88 -3.20
N PRO A 810 22.63 23.49 -3.28
CA PRO A 810 21.58 23.32 -2.29
C PRO A 810 20.91 21.95 -2.48
N GLY A 811 21.02 21.07 -1.49
CA GLY A 811 20.47 19.70 -1.50
C GLY A 811 21.43 18.60 -1.02
N ALA A 812 22.72 18.95 -0.82
CA ALA A 812 23.83 18.02 -0.97
C ALA A 812 24.90 18.09 0.12
N GLN A 813 24.70 17.48 1.28
CA GLN A 813 25.74 17.40 2.32
C GLN A 813 25.61 15.99 2.93
N TRP A 814 26.64 15.24 3.30
CA TRP A 814 27.43 15.33 4.53
C TRP A 814 28.64 14.39 4.48
N GLY A 815 29.85 14.95 4.50
CA GLY A 815 31.09 14.26 4.83
C GLY A 815 31.91 15.16 5.74
N HIS A 816 31.69 15.08 7.06
CA HIS A 816 32.46 15.84 8.06
C HIS A 816 33.39 14.89 8.82
N LEU A 817 34.68 15.21 8.85
CA LEU A 817 35.66 14.55 9.71
C LEU A 817 35.56 15.18 11.11
N LEU A 818 35.27 14.37 12.13
CA LEU A 818 35.53 14.80 13.50
C LEU A 818 37.06 14.98 13.65
N PRO A 819 37.53 16.09 14.23
CA PRO A 819 38.96 16.28 14.43
C PRO A 819 39.61 15.13 15.21
N ASP A 820 40.85 14.79 14.85
CA ASP A 820 41.62 13.67 15.43
C ASP A 820 41.72 13.68 16.97
N TYR A 821 41.48 14.83 17.62
CA TYR A 821 41.48 14.92 19.08
C TYR A 821 40.18 14.45 19.76
N LEU A 822 39.08 14.27 19.00
CA LEU A 822 37.81 13.71 19.49
C LEU A 822 37.82 12.17 19.50
N SER A 823 38.71 11.54 18.73
CA SER A 823 38.91 10.08 18.70
C SER A 823 39.88 9.57 19.78
N ALA A 824 40.38 10.44 20.66
CA ALA A 824 41.23 10.06 21.78
C ALA A 824 40.44 9.29 22.86
N SER A 825 41.05 8.26 23.45
CA SER A 825 40.44 7.43 24.49
C SER A 825 39.91 8.29 25.66
N GLY A 826 38.63 8.13 26.01
CA GLY A 826 37.99 8.85 27.12
C GLY A 826 37.08 10.02 26.73
N ARG A 827 36.96 10.33 25.42
CA ARG A 827 36.04 11.37 24.90
C ARG A 827 34.85 10.82 24.10
N THR A 828 34.54 9.54 24.27
CA THR A 828 33.47 8.82 23.52
C THR A 828 32.09 9.46 23.70
N THR A 829 31.75 9.90 24.91
CA THR A 829 30.48 10.58 25.20
C THR A 829 30.37 11.93 24.49
N LEU A 830 31.47 12.70 24.42
CA LEU A 830 31.51 13.97 23.70
C LEU A 830 31.37 13.76 22.18
N ALA A 831 32.06 12.75 21.62
CA ALA A 831 31.91 12.39 20.22
C ALA A 831 30.46 12.04 19.87
N LEU A 832 29.79 11.26 20.72
CA LEU A 832 28.36 10.94 20.57
C LEU A 832 27.48 12.20 20.58
N ARG A 833 27.69 13.11 21.53
CA ARG A 833 26.93 14.37 21.62
C ARG A 833 27.12 15.24 20.38
N VAL A 834 28.34 15.32 19.84
CA VAL A 834 28.61 16.04 18.58
C VAL A 834 27.87 15.39 17.42
N LEU A 835 27.92 14.05 17.30
CA LEU A 835 27.23 13.30 16.24
C LEU A 835 25.71 13.52 16.26
N LEU A 836 25.09 13.59 17.43
CA LEU A 836 23.64 13.84 17.55
C LEU A 836 23.21 15.22 17.02
N GLY A 837 24.14 16.20 16.99
CA GLY A 837 23.90 17.54 16.43
C GLY A 837 23.99 17.60 14.90
N LEU A 838 24.63 16.61 14.27
CA LEU A 838 24.79 16.53 12.83
C LEU A 838 23.54 15.94 12.15
N PRO A 839 23.26 16.30 10.89
CA PRO A 839 22.15 15.73 10.12
C PRO A 839 22.46 14.29 9.63
N GLY A 840 21.39 13.59 9.20
CA GLY A 840 21.45 12.18 8.79
C GLY A 840 21.06 11.22 9.93
N CYS A 841 21.10 9.91 9.65
CA CYS A 841 20.77 8.87 10.64
C CYS A 841 22.07 8.28 11.24
N PRO A 842 22.55 8.78 12.40
CA PRO A 842 23.75 8.22 13.00
C PRO A 842 23.44 6.81 13.53
N ILE A 843 24.25 5.83 13.12
CA ILE A 843 24.27 4.51 13.74
C ILE A 843 25.18 4.61 14.96
N VAL A 844 24.65 4.30 16.14
CA VAL A 844 25.38 4.43 17.41
C VAL A 844 25.26 3.15 18.25
N PRO A 845 26.29 2.75 18.99
CA PRO A 845 26.21 1.60 19.88
C PRO A 845 25.11 1.77 20.95
N LEU A 846 24.23 0.78 21.09
CA LEU A 846 23.16 0.81 22.11
C LEU A 846 23.73 0.95 23.54
N SER A 847 24.89 0.34 23.79
CA SER A 847 25.59 0.40 25.09
C SER A 847 25.94 1.83 25.52
N LEU A 848 26.24 2.72 24.58
CA LEU A 848 26.55 4.11 24.87
C LEU A 848 25.31 4.95 25.18
N LEU A 849 24.15 4.57 24.63
CA LEU A 849 22.87 5.21 24.92
C LEU A 849 22.28 4.75 26.26
N GLN A 850 22.54 3.50 26.67
CA GLN A 850 22.04 2.93 27.92
C GLN A 850 22.80 3.38 29.18
N ASN A 851 23.95 4.04 29.05
CA ASN A 851 24.78 4.52 30.16
C ASN A 851 24.17 5.66 31.01
N GLN A 852 22.85 5.93 30.89
CA GLN A 852 22.10 6.95 31.64
C GLN A 852 22.76 8.33 31.68
N ASP A 853 23.36 8.78 30.59
CA ASP A 853 23.76 10.19 30.47
C ASP A 853 22.51 11.04 30.19
N PRO A 854 22.02 11.83 31.17
CA PRO A 854 20.77 12.58 31.01
C PRO A 854 20.85 13.61 29.88
N GLU A 855 22.06 14.09 29.54
CA GLU A 855 22.26 15.03 28.44
C GLU A 855 22.05 14.35 27.07
N VAL A 856 22.52 13.10 26.92
CA VAL A 856 22.31 12.31 25.70
C VAL A 856 20.83 11.96 25.53
N SER A 857 20.15 11.53 26.60
CA SER A 857 18.70 11.28 26.55
C SER A 857 17.93 12.55 26.20
N ARG A 858 18.31 13.70 26.78
CA ARG A 858 17.72 15.00 26.44
C ARG A 858 17.96 15.38 24.98
N MET A 859 19.13 15.11 24.43
CA MET A 859 19.44 15.38 23.02
C MET A 859 18.60 14.52 22.07
N LEU A 860 18.39 13.25 22.40
CA LEU A 860 17.50 12.36 21.63
C LEU A 860 16.04 12.86 21.67
N GLU A 861 15.55 13.28 22.83
CA GLU A 861 14.22 13.91 22.97
C GLU A 861 14.11 15.19 22.12
N LEU A 862 15.07 16.11 22.26
CA LEU A 862 15.07 17.37 21.51
C LEU A 862 15.11 17.12 20.01
N ARG A 863 15.88 16.13 19.57
CA ARG A 863 15.97 15.79 18.15
C ARG A 863 14.66 15.22 17.61
N ARG A 864 13.94 14.44 18.41
CA ARG A 864 12.59 13.95 18.09
C ARG A 864 11.58 15.10 17.97
N ASP A 865 11.67 16.07 18.86
CA ASP A 865 10.63 17.09 19.03
C ASP A 865 10.87 18.36 18.17
N HIS A 866 12.03 18.49 17.52
CA HIS A 866 12.39 19.64 16.66
C HIS A 866 12.68 19.23 15.21
N LEU A 867 12.00 19.88 14.26
CA LEU A 867 12.10 19.56 12.82
C LEU A 867 13.44 19.96 12.24
N ALA A 868 14.04 21.06 12.69
CA ALA A 868 15.40 21.44 12.29
C ALA A 868 16.44 20.39 12.71
N LEU A 869 16.31 19.79 13.89
CA LEU A 869 17.28 18.81 14.42
C LEU A 869 17.10 17.41 13.81
N SER A 870 15.85 16.99 13.58
CA SER A 870 15.54 15.71 12.90
C SER A 870 15.74 15.80 11.39
N ARG A 871 15.12 16.78 10.74
CA ARG A 871 14.91 16.85 9.27
C ARG A 871 15.57 18.05 8.61
N GLY A 872 16.21 18.94 9.37
CA GLY A 872 16.82 20.14 8.84
C GLY A 872 18.14 19.88 8.12
N ASP A 873 18.42 20.74 7.14
CA ASP A 873 19.74 20.87 6.55
C ASP A 873 20.76 21.30 7.62
N CYS A 874 22.01 21.47 7.21
CA CYS A 874 23.01 22.05 8.08
C CYS A 874 23.96 22.96 7.31
N ARG A 875 24.52 23.93 8.02
CA ARG A 875 25.56 24.84 7.55
C ARG A 875 26.58 25.03 8.67
N GLU A 876 27.84 24.91 8.35
CA GLU A 876 28.90 25.22 9.31
C GLU A 876 28.92 26.71 9.63
N LEU A 877 28.97 27.04 10.93
CA LEU A 877 29.23 28.38 11.42
C LEU A 877 30.73 28.47 11.75
N PRO A 878 31.53 29.23 10.98
CA PRO A 878 32.96 29.36 11.26
C PRO A 878 33.18 30.04 12.62
N LEU A 879 33.76 29.29 13.56
CA LEU A 879 34.06 29.77 14.92
C LEU A 879 35.55 30.13 15.07
N PRO A 880 35.90 31.10 15.92
CA PRO A 880 37.25 31.67 16.00
C PRO A 880 38.31 30.71 16.55
N ARG A 881 37.93 29.56 17.14
CA ARG A 881 38.86 28.59 17.72
C ARG A 881 38.65 27.18 17.14
N PRO A 882 39.73 26.40 16.93
CA PRO A 882 39.66 25.07 16.30
C PRO A 882 39.06 23.96 17.19
N ASN A 883 38.90 24.22 18.49
CA ASN A 883 38.24 23.33 19.45
C ASN A 883 36.72 23.57 19.54
N LEU A 884 36.20 24.58 18.84
CA LEU A 884 34.78 24.91 18.80
C LEU A 884 34.20 24.50 17.46
N HIS A 885 33.05 23.81 17.51
CA HIS A 885 32.30 23.39 16.34
C HIS A 885 30.93 24.04 16.36
N GLY A 886 30.63 24.84 15.32
CA GLY A 886 29.37 25.54 15.16
C GLY A 886 28.63 25.00 13.95
N VAL A 887 27.37 24.62 14.15
CA VAL A 887 26.50 24.04 13.12
C VAL A 887 25.14 24.72 13.22
N ILE A 888 24.62 25.23 12.10
CA ILE A 888 23.26 25.78 12.03
C ILE A 888 22.40 24.77 11.30
N ARG A 889 21.31 24.34 11.93
CA ARG A 889 20.28 23.47 11.36
C ARG A 889 19.09 24.29 10.91
N ARG A 890 18.54 24.04 9.72
CA ARG A 890 17.32 24.71 9.27
C ARG A 890 16.33 23.76 8.60
N HIS A 891 15.06 23.90 8.97
CA HIS A 891 13.94 23.22 8.32
C HIS A 891 12.74 24.18 8.23
N GLY A 892 12.40 24.61 7.01
CA GLY A 892 11.41 25.67 6.80
C GLY A 892 11.81 26.97 7.52
N ASP A 893 10.98 27.39 8.47
CA ASP A 893 11.17 28.58 9.31
C ASP A 893 11.87 28.26 10.64
N GLU A 894 12.11 27.00 10.98
CA GLU A 894 12.81 26.61 12.20
C GLU A 894 14.33 26.62 11.99
N ILE A 895 15.05 27.36 12.83
CA ILE A 895 16.51 27.45 12.83
C ILE A 895 17.04 27.07 14.21
N VAL A 896 18.02 26.16 14.26
CA VAL A 896 18.67 25.72 15.51
C VAL A 896 20.19 25.79 15.36
N LEU A 897 20.84 26.55 16.24
CA LEU A 897 22.30 26.62 16.35
C LEU A 897 22.80 25.54 17.30
N CYS A 898 23.60 24.62 16.81
CA CYS A 898 24.32 23.61 17.57
C CYS A 898 25.78 24.04 17.77
N VAL A 899 26.24 24.09 19.01
CA VAL A 899 27.62 24.44 19.35
C VAL A 899 28.22 23.35 20.23
N ALA A 900 29.40 22.87 19.87
CA ALA A 900 30.16 21.93 20.68
C ALA A 900 31.54 22.49 21.02
N ASN A 901 31.95 22.36 22.28
CA ASN A 901 33.29 22.70 22.73
C ASN A 901 34.06 21.41 23.06
N ALA A 902 35.05 21.11 22.26
CA ALA A 902 35.92 19.95 22.45
C ALA A 902 37.24 20.26 23.17
N GLY A 903 37.40 21.49 23.63
CA GLY A 903 38.45 21.90 24.55
C GLY A 903 38.12 21.51 26.00
N THR A 904 39.07 21.77 26.91
CA THR A 904 38.88 21.59 28.35
C THR A 904 38.36 22.85 29.04
N ASP A 905 38.60 24.01 28.42
CA ASP A 905 38.28 25.31 29.01
C ASP A 905 36.93 25.81 28.51
N ARG A 906 36.26 26.61 29.35
CA ARG A 906 35.04 27.32 28.97
C ARG A 906 35.32 28.34 27.88
N GLU A 907 34.48 28.35 26.86
CA GLU A 907 34.58 29.26 25.73
C GLU A 907 33.34 30.14 25.62
N VAL A 908 33.52 31.34 25.08
CA VAL A 908 32.43 32.29 24.86
C VAL A 908 32.45 32.73 23.40
N ILE A 909 31.32 32.54 22.72
CA ILE A 909 31.12 32.87 21.31
C ILE A 909 30.12 34.02 21.22
N ARG A 910 30.32 34.90 20.24
CA ARG A 910 29.37 35.95 19.89
C ARG A 910 28.75 35.60 18.54
N VAL A 911 27.42 35.66 18.46
CA VAL A 911 26.66 35.30 17.26
C VAL A 911 25.71 36.45 16.94
N THR A 912 25.64 36.83 15.66
CA THR A 912 24.73 37.86 15.14
C THR A 912 23.54 37.24 14.39
N PRO A 913 22.45 37.99 14.17
CA PRO A 913 21.35 37.57 13.29
C PRO A 913 21.82 37.20 11.87
N ASP A 914 22.78 37.95 11.33
CA ASP A 914 23.40 37.68 10.02
C ASP A 914 24.13 36.34 9.99
N ASP A 915 24.88 36.00 11.04
CA ASP A 915 25.55 34.69 11.17
C ASP A 915 24.56 33.52 11.13
N LEU A 916 23.29 33.76 11.50
CA LEU A 916 22.22 32.77 11.56
C LEU A 916 21.28 32.82 10.34
N ASN A 917 21.52 33.72 9.37
CA ASN A 917 20.63 34.03 8.26
C ASN A 917 19.19 34.38 8.71
N ALA A 918 19.06 35.10 9.83
CA ALA A 918 17.77 35.55 10.34
C ALA A 918 17.32 36.85 9.64
N PRO A 919 16.03 37.03 9.29
CA PRO A 919 15.54 38.22 8.58
C PRO A 919 15.43 39.49 9.46
N GLY A 920 16.01 39.53 10.66
CA GLY A 920 16.00 40.66 11.59
C GLY A 920 16.36 40.26 13.03
N ASP A 921 16.12 41.16 13.99
CA ASP A 921 16.36 40.90 15.42
C ASP A 921 15.64 39.62 15.90
N ALA A 922 16.36 38.83 16.68
CA ALA A 922 15.92 37.51 17.12
C ALA A 922 16.26 37.25 18.59
N ARG A 923 15.76 36.13 19.11
CA ARG A 923 16.14 35.61 20.42
C ARG A 923 16.62 34.18 20.28
N LEU A 924 17.71 33.82 20.95
CA LEU A 924 18.19 32.45 21.04
C LEU A 924 17.66 31.81 22.32
N LEU A 925 16.92 30.72 22.19
CA LEU A 925 16.43 29.90 23.29
C LEU A 925 17.34 28.67 23.44
N ASP A 926 18.05 28.54 24.55
CA ASP A 926 18.76 27.29 24.90
C ASP A 926 17.73 26.18 25.14
N LEU A 927 17.84 25.09 24.38
CA LEU A 927 16.91 23.96 24.43
C LEU A 927 17.12 23.04 25.64
N PHE A 928 18.24 23.16 26.34
CA PHE A 928 18.58 22.36 27.52
C PHE A 928 18.04 22.98 28.80
N ASP A 929 18.28 24.27 29.04
CA ASP A 929 17.89 24.96 30.28
C ASP A 929 16.82 26.05 30.10
N GLY A 930 16.40 26.32 28.86
CA GLY A 930 15.33 27.27 28.56
C GLY A 930 15.74 28.74 28.65
N THR A 931 17.03 29.04 28.82
CA THR A 931 17.52 30.41 28.87
C THR A 931 17.35 31.13 27.53
N VAL A 932 16.94 32.40 27.56
CA VAL A 932 16.71 33.20 26.36
C VAL A 932 17.72 34.34 26.29
N VAL A 933 18.50 34.40 25.21
CA VAL A 933 19.51 35.42 24.96
C VAL A 933 19.05 36.31 23.80
N PRO A 934 19.03 37.65 23.95
CA PRO A 934 18.73 38.56 22.85
C PRO A 934 19.84 38.50 21.79
N CYS A 935 19.45 38.52 20.52
CA CYS A 935 20.36 38.50 19.37
C CYS A 935 19.93 39.60 18.39
N ALA A 936 20.66 40.71 18.38
CA ALA A 936 20.40 41.85 17.50
C ALA A 936 21.73 42.31 16.87
N ASP A 937 21.67 43.00 15.73
CA ASP A 937 22.88 43.54 15.09
C ASP A 937 23.61 44.55 15.99
N SER A 938 22.85 45.26 16.82
CA SER A 938 23.37 46.20 17.83
C SER A 938 23.83 45.54 19.13
N ALA A 939 23.48 44.27 19.36
CA ALA A 939 23.76 43.52 20.57
C ALA A 939 23.89 42.00 20.25
N PRO A 940 25.08 41.53 19.84
CA PRO A 940 25.28 40.13 19.47
C PRO A 940 25.02 39.20 20.65
N ALA A 941 24.37 38.07 20.39
CA ALA A 941 24.11 37.06 21.41
C ALA A 941 25.43 36.47 21.91
N THR A 942 25.60 36.42 23.22
CA THR A 942 26.78 35.85 23.87
C THR A 942 26.45 34.45 24.38
N VAL A 943 27.06 33.44 23.79
CA VAL A 943 26.84 32.01 24.06
C VAL A 943 28.07 31.45 24.76
N ALA A 944 27.89 30.87 25.96
CA ALA A 944 28.97 30.23 26.70
C ALA A 944 28.83 28.71 26.62
N VAL A 945 29.93 28.01 26.31
CA VAL A 945 29.97 26.54 26.24
C VAL A 945 31.14 26.02 27.05
N GLU A 946 30.86 25.26 28.09
CA GLU A 946 31.86 24.61 28.95
C GLU A 946 32.70 23.59 28.15
N GLY A 947 33.94 23.33 28.58
CA GLY A 947 34.80 22.35 27.94
C GLY A 947 34.18 20.94 27.98
N GLY A 948 34.04 20.29 26.82
CA GLY A 948 33.40 18.98 26.69
C GLY A 948 31.87 19.00 26.67
N ALA A 949 31.24 20.16 26.52
CA ALA A 949 29.78 20.29 26.45
C ALA A 949 29.28 20.56 25.02
N VAL A 950 28.00 20.24 24.80
CA VAL A 950 27.26 20.58 23.57
C VAL A 950 26.00 21.37 23.95
N ARG A 951 25.67 22.42 23.19
CA ARG A 951 24.48 23.26 23.43
C ARG A 951 23.75 23.56 22.13
N TRP A 952 22.42 23.52 22.18
CA TRP A 952 21.53 23.74 21.05
C TRP A 952 20.60 24.91 21.36
N TYR A 953 20.56 25.88 20.45
CA TYR A 953 19.80 27.12 20.60
C TYR A 953 18.79 27.26 19.47
N ARG A 954 17.50 27.31 19.79
CA ARG A 954 16.45 27.60 18.80
C ARG A 954 16.32 29.10 18.59
N LEU A 955 16.26 29.51 17.33
CA LEU A 955 15.97 30.89 16.97
C LEU A 955 14.47 31.18 17.13
N LEU A 956 14.14 32.22 17.86
CA LEU A 956 12.79 32.75 18.02
C LEU A 956 12.70 34.12 17.32
N PRO A 957 11.83 34.28 16.30
CA PRO A 957 11.60 35.59 15.72
C PRO A 957 10.95 36.52 16.75
N ILE A 958 11.31 37.80 16.72
CA ILE A 958 10.58 38.84 17.45
C ILE A 958 9.29 39.14 16.67
N PRO A 959 8.10 39.10 17.29
CA PRO A 959 6.87 39.45 16.59
C PRO A 959 7.02 40.85 16.01
N ARG A 960 6.75 41.02 14.71
CA ARG A 960 6.50 42.35 14.17
C ARG A 960 5.33 42.91 14.97
N THR A 961 5.58 43.92 15.80
CA THR A 961 4.50 44.71 16.39
C THR A 961 3.74 45.33 15.22
N PHE A 962 2.60 44.74 14.87
CA PHE A 962 1.63 45.43 14.03
C PHE A 962 1.29 46.73 14.74
N GLY A 963 1.43 47.85 14.03
CA GLY A 963 0.90 49.11 14.50
C GLY A 963 -0.60 48.94 14.79
N PRO A 964 -1.18 49.71 15.72
CA PRO A 964 -2.59 49.57 16.06
C PRO A 964 -3.44 49.96 14.84
N GLY A 965 -3.83 48.98 14.04
CA GLY A 965 -4.69 49.16 12.87
C GLY A 965 -4.37 48.25 11.69
N GLU A 966 -4.28 46.93 11.87
CA GLU A 966 -4.54 45.94 10.81
C GLU A 966 -4.98 44.59 11.40
#